data_AF-A0A8C7GFY8-F1
#
_entry.id   AF-A0A8C7GFY8-F1
#
_cell.length_a   1.000
_cell.length_b   1.000
_cell.length_c   1.000
_cell.angle_alpha   90.00
_cell.angle_beta   90.00
_cell.angle_gamma   90.00
#
_symmetry.space_group_name_H-M   'P 1'
#
loop_
_entity.id
_entity.type
_entity.pdbx_description
1 polymer ?
#
loop_
_entity_poly.entity_id
_entity_poly.type
_entity_poly.pdbx_seq_one_letter_code
_entity_poly.pdbx_strand_id
1 'polypeptide(L)'
;MTRCDDGWLQRPEEVAFASVLPPQTQCLTSQTSTSHFSPDASSLALILLFGSSWNTKAYSLSSWSFYGLWLCVWPGLPPGSPFRWMDCPNFIRVLQFLNSTHMYACGTFAFSPRCAYVNSETFSLVTSPSGKPEEGRGRCPYDPYQRNSAITVDGELYTGTVADYMGNRPVISRHLSEGGHVDLKLDDTLGWLEDPTFISSNFVPSEEKIYFFFSEVGREYDFIDKFTVSRIAQVCTSDVGGQRTLQRRWTTFAKAQLLCQSDNELPYNVIQDIVTLPPPEGAPVDDTLFFGIFSSQWSVNSGQSAVCAFRLGDIKAVFAGNYKVLNRDTLRWSMRVQEKVANPGECGLHNASDNTLRFVKENFLADDSVHPVGQSLTMVSPDQRYSHVVSQRVQAANGKDFTVLFLLTESGYLHKAVLMEKGAHIIEEIQVFEQPQAVKNLVLSKSKGVLFVGSSEGVVRVPSSNCSYYWSCAECVLSRDPFCGWDPSVKVCTHATSIQDNAGQDVEGGNVQEACVSPRFRFGLHKGKADSFPLGELVSVSLNEVVRLQCPEASSLAHRHWERPNSRLSPDLYLQLEDGSLHFLATPATLGHYLCLSTENGFQQNLAIYQVKQKSSPTPQATAMTTTRPQSPALPPTTQAGSGGWLTPHLTGPKQTKPEPTAPARETPVTTRRTSRNFTFWVEQSGETETEAEWWGGEKLLLGQTYLKELVVVSVLLVCCFSILLTMTLYSVRQRCRSRTAPQANSPGRDSERGGPPEREALRGGQSPCSNGMRNGQMAHNGQANGVVCNVTPRGSNGHLPNTPI
;
A
#
# COMPACT_ATOMS: atom_id res chain seq x y z
N MET A 1 58.73 -17.04 -16.52
CA MET A 1 59.47 -16.29 -17.56
C MET A 1 58.53 -15.22 -18.12
N THR A 2 59.07 -14.06 -18.55
CA THR A 2 58.53 -13.09 -19.55
C THR A 2 57.00 -13.09 -19.78
N ARG A 3 56.21 -12.04 -19.54
CA ARG A 3 56.44 -10.58 -19.45
C ARG A 3 57.17 -9.95 -20.65
N CYS A 4 56.37 -9.34 -21.52
CA CYS A 4 56.59 -8.19 -22.42
C CYS A 4 55.19 -7.65 -22.81
N ASP A 5 55.00 -6.46 -23.38
CA ASP A 5 55.29 -5.11 -22.84
C ASP A 5 54.41 -4.08 -23.62
N ASP A 6 54.50 -2.79 -23.28
CA ASP A 6 53.49 -1.74 -23.58
C ASP A 6 53.29 -1.30 -25.04
N GLY A 7 52.02 -1.01 -25.37
CA GLY A 7 51.59 0.28 -25.97
C GLY A 7 51.75 0.53 -27.49
N TRP A 8 50.72 1.13 -28.11
CA TRP A 8 50.71 2.56 -28.54
C TRP A 8 49.37 2.95 -29.20
N LEU A 9 49.13 4.25 -29.37
CA LEU A 9 47.90 4.84 -29.93
C LEU A 9 47.76 4.61 -31.44
N GLN A 10 46.52 4.41 -31.92
CA GLN A 10 46.10 4.92 -33.23
C GLN A 10 44.59 5.21 -33.30
N ARG A 11 44.22 6.34 -33.92
CA ARG A 11 42.86 6.65 -34.40
C ARG A 11 42.82 6.42 -35.91
N PRO A 12 41.68 5.94 -36.43
CA PRO A 12 41.02 6.55 -37.59
C PRO A 12 39.63 7.05 -37.14
N GLU A 13 39.30 8.34 -37.29
CA GLU A 13 38.86 9.01 -38.53
C GLU A 13 37.40 8.73 -38.90
N GLU A 14 36.64 9.80 -39.08
CA GLU A 14 35.23 9.79 -39.45
C GLU A 14 35.06 9.59 -40.96
N VAL A 15 34.19 8.67 -41.37
CA VAL A 15 33.60 8.68 -42.73
C VAL A 15 32.10 8.46 -42.60
N ALA A 16 31.32 9.50 -42.87
CA ALA A 16 29.86 9.43 -42.85
C ALA A 16 29.33 8.78 -44.13
N PHE A 17 28.32 7.90 -44.02
CA PHE A 17 27.45 7.52 -45.13
C PHE A 17 25.99 7.37 -44.71
N ALA A 18 25.09 7.56 -45.68
CA ALA A 18 23.73 8.02 -45.46
C ALA A 18 22.75 6.97 -44.88
N SER A 19 21.80 7.52 -44.14
CA SER A 19 20.50 6.97 -43.74
C SER A 19 19.80 6.06 -44.76
N VAL A 20 19.21 4.96 -44.27
CA VAL A 20 18.10 4.24 -44.91
C VAL A 20 16.94 4.11 -43.91
N LEU A 21 15.70 4.09 -44.41
CA LEU A 21 14.48 4.43 -43.67
C LEU A 21 13.88 3.29 -42.82
N PRO A 22 13.15 3.60 -41.74
CA PRO A 22 12.17 2.70 -41.13
C PRO A 22 10.89 2.62 -41.99
N PRO A 23 10.07 1.56 -41.87
CA PRO A 23 8.80 1.45 -42.60
C PRO A 23 7.77 2.44 -42.05
N GLN A 24 7.21 3.28 -42.92
CA GLN A 24 6.10 4.18 -42.59
C GLN A 24 4.75 3.44 -42.64
N THR A 25 3.96 3.53 -41.58
CA THR A 25 2.52 3.23 -41.64
C THR A 25 1.77 4.51 -42.03
N GLN A 26 1.27 4.58 -43.26
CA GLN A 26 0.61 5.78 -43.78
C GLN A 26 -0.83 5.90 -43.26
N CYS A 27 -1.14 6.97 -42.51
CA CYS A 27 -2.51 7.37 -42.22
C CYS A 27 -3.11 8.11 -43.43
N LEU A 28 -3.94 7.42 -44.22
CA LEU A 28 -4.68 8.04 -45.32
C LEU A 28 -5.83 8.90 -44.79
N THR A 29 -5.66 10.22 -44.83
CA THR A 29 -6.72 11.19 -44.54
C THR A 29 -7.65 11.39 -45.73
N SER A 30 -8.89 10.90 -45.67
CA SER A 30 -9.94 11.23 -46.63
C SER A 30 -10.83 12.37 -46.10
N GLN A 31 -10.68 13.58 -46.64
CA GLN A 31 -11.62 14.67 -46.41
C GLN A 31 -12.86 14.53 -47.30
N THR A 32 -14.06 14.53 -46.72
CA THR A 32 -15.30 14.86 -47.44
C THR A 32 -16.27 15.66 -46.56
N SER A 33 -16.39 16.95 -46.87
CA SER A 33 -17.57 17.82 -46.74
C SER A 33 -18.55 17.61 -45.57
N THR A 34 -18.67 18.65 -44.74
CA THR A 34 -19.81 18.90 -43.84
C THR A 34 -21.13 19.09 -44.59
N SER A 35 -22.23 18.55 -44.06
CA SER A 35 -23.58 19.03 -44.33
C SER A 35 -24.47 18.88 -43.08
N HIS A 36 -25.08 19.97 -42.61
CA HIS A 36 -26.07 19.93 -41.54
C HIS A 36 -27.33 19.16 -41.96
N PHE A 37 -27.90 18.36 -41.06
CA PHE A 37 -29.35 18.25 -40.91
C PHE A 37 -29.71 17.87 -39.46
N SER A 38 -30.76 18.48 -38.93
CA SER A 38 -31.29 18.21 -37.59
C SER A 38 -32.17 16.95 -37.59
N PRO A 39 -32.34 16.26 -36.43
CA PRO A 39 -33.19 15.08 -36.35
C PRO A 39 -34.67 15.46 -36.30
N ASP A 40 -35.52 14.65 -36.92
CA ASP A 40 -36.96 14.61 -36.62
C ASP A 40 -37.51 13.19 -36.79
N ALA A 41 -38.61 12.86 -36.12
CA ALA A 41 -39.06 11.48 -35.92
C ALA A 41 -40.26 11.08 -36.80
N SER A 42 -40.40 9.78 -37.13
CA SER A 42 -41.67 9.01 -37.08
C SER A 42 -41.59 7.57 -37.62
N SER A 43 -42.65 6.80 -37.31
CA SER A 43 -43.15 5.62 -38.06
C SER A 43 -42.43 4.26 -37.93
N LEU A 44 -42.75 3.64 -36.80
CA LEU A 44 -43.03 2.21 -36.58
C LEU A 44 -43.41 1.32 -37.79
N ALA A 45 -43.15 0.02 -37.58
CA ALA A 45 -43.88 -1.16 -38.04
C ALA A 45 -43.68 -1.69 -39.48
N LEU A 46 -43.00 -2.84 -39.59
CA LEU A 46 -43.72 -4.12 -39.75
C LEU A 46 -42.85 -5.32 -39.33
N ILE A 47 -43.40 -6.24 -38.51
CA ILE A 47 -42.87 -7.59 -38.29
C ILE A 47 -44.06 -8.56 -38.26
N LEU A 48 -44.08 -9.54 -39.16
CA LEU A 48 -44.58 -10.92 -38.99
C LEU A 48 -44.56 -11.67 -40.34
N LEU A 49 -44.52 -13.01 -40.26
CA LEU A 49 -44.47 -13.98 -41.39
C LEU A 49 -43.13 -13.92 -42.17
N PHE A 50 -42.41 -15.01 -42.45
CA PHE A 50 -42.78 -16.43 -42.51
C PHE A 50 -41.86 -17.32 -41.66
N GLY A 51 -42.18 -18.62 -41.57
CA GLY A 51 -41.31 -19.62 -40.95
C GLY A 51 -41.37 -21.00 -41.63
N SER A 52 -40.53 -21.90 -41.10
CA SER A 52 -40.43 -23.35 -41.35
C SER A 52 -39.57 -23.86 -42.54
N SER A 53 -38.57 -24.68 -42.16
CA SER A 53 -37.99 -25.84 -42.88
C SER A 53 -37.14 -25.62 -44.15
N TRP A 54 -35.90 -26.16 -44.17
CA TRP A 54 -35.65 -27.51 -44.73
C TRP A 54 -34.20 -28.02 -44.47
N ASN A 55 -34.12 -29.21 -43.86
CA ASN A 55 -33.07 -30.27 -43.87
C ASN A 55 -31.55 -30.01 -43.96
N THR A 56 -30.83 -30.94 -43.33
CA THR A 56 -29.37 -31.09 -43.27
C THR A 56 -28.74 -31.59 -44.58
N LYS A 57 -27.47 -31.20 -44.81
CA LYS A 57 -26.47 -31.97 -45.56
C LYS A 57 -25.07 -31.58 -45.07
N ALA A 58 -24.28 -32.57 -44.63
CA ALA A 58 -22.89 -32.37 -44.24
C ALA A 58 -21.97 -32.67 -45.43
N TYR A 59 -21.02 -31.77 -45.72
CA TYR A 59 -19.93 -32.01 -46.67
C TYR A 59 -18.62 -31.37 -46.16
N SER A 60 -17.51 -31.95 -46.62
CA SER A 60 -16.14 -31.66 -46.17
C SER A 60 -15.76 -30.18 -46.25
N LEU A 61 -15.17 -29.65 -45.18
CA LEU A 61 -14.38 -28.42 -45.21
C LEU A 61 -12.90 -28.79 -45.14
N SER A 62 -12.21 -28.64 -46.27
CA SER A 62 -10.75 -28.80 -46.35
C SER A 62 -10.09 -27.45 -46.62
N SER A 63 -8.98 -27.20 -45.91
CA SER A 63 -7.97 -26.18 -46.21
C SER A 63 -8.46 -24.74 -46.48
N TRP A 64 -8.90 -24.03 -45.44
CA TRP A 64 -8.92 -22.55 -45.41
C TRP A 64 -8.11 -22.04 -44.22
N SER A 65 -6.89 -21.56 -44.49
CA SER A 65 -5.98 -21.01 -43.48
C SER A 65 -6.37 -19.60 -43.07
N PHE A 66 -7.26 -19.49 -42.07
CA PHE A 66 -7.56 -18.19 -41.46
C PHE A 66 -6.43 -17.74 -40.54
N TYR A 67 -5.72 -16.68 -40.94
CA TYR A 67 -4.97 -15.82 -40.03
C TYR A 67 -5.96 -15.05 -39.15
N GLY A 68 -6.44 -15.70 -38.09
CA GLY A 68 -7.42 -15.15 -37.16
C GLY A 68 -6.83 -14.05 -36.28
N LEU A 69 -6.90 -12.79 -36.74
CA LEU A 69 -6.78 -11.64 -35.86
C LEU A 69 -7.98 -11.62 -34.90
N TRP A 70 -7.82 -12.18 -33.70
CA TRP A 70 -8.85 -12.17 -32.66
C TRP A 70 -9.04 -10.76 -32.10
N LEU A 71 -9.80 -9.94 -32.83
CA LEU A 71 -10.44 -8.75 -32.28
C LEU A 71 -11.43 -9.19 -31.22
N CYS A 72 -11.16 -8.85 -29.95
CA CYS A 72 -12.06 -9.10 -28.83
C CYS A 72 -13.30 -8.18 -28.89
N VAL A 73 -14.20 -8.47 -29.84
CA VAL A 73 -15.52 -7.82 -29.97
C VAL A 73 -16.60 -8.88 -29.77
N TRP A 74 -16.96 -9.12 -28.51
CA TRP A 74 -18.16 -9.88 -28.16
C TRP A 74 -19.39 -8.95 -28.20
N PRO A 75 -20.35 -9.14 -29.10
CA PRO A 75 -21.58 -8.36 -29.10
C PRO A 75 -22.53 -8.86 -27.99
N GLY A 76 -22.71 -8.07 -26.93
CA GLY A 76 -23.78 -8.28 -25.95
C GLY A 76 -23.37 -8.90 -24.61
N LEU A 77 -22.43 -8.28 -23.89
CA LEU A 77 -22.37 -8.39 -22.43
C LEU A 77 -23.11 -7.21 -21.77
N PRO A 78 -23.80 -7.40 -20.63
CA PRO A 78 -24.50 -6.32 -19.94
C PRO A 78 -23.51 -5.32 -19.28
N PRO A 79 -23.92 -4.06 -19.05
CA PRO A 79 -23.08 -3.08 -18.38
C PRO A 79 -22.76 -3.54 -16.95
N GLY A 80 -21.49 -3.87 -16.70
CA GLY A 80 -21.02 -4.41 -15.42
C GLY A 80 -19.81 -5.34 -15.50
N SER A 81 -19.41 -5.83 -16.69
CA SER A 81 -18.18 -6.61 -16.85
C SER A 81 -16.91 -5.75 -16.69
N PRO A 82 -15.86 -6.20 -15.98
CA PRO A 82 -14.71 -5.36 -15.61
C PRO A 82 -13.65 -5.16 -16.71
N PHE A 83 -13.85 -5.68 -17.91
CA PHE A 83 -12.88 -5.57 -19.01
C PHE A 83 -12.64 -4.11 -19.41
N ARG A 84 -11.45 -3.58 -19.09
CA ARG A 84 -10.92 -2.35 -19.67
C ARG A 84 -9.99 -2.72 -20.83
N TRP A 85 -9.88 -1.84 -21.82
CA TRP A 85 -8.93 -1.98 -22.93
C TRP A 85 -7.45 -1.96 -22.46
N MET A 86 -7.21 -1.70 -21.18
CA MET A 86 -5.90 -1.66 -20.52
C MET A 86 -5.39 -3.04 -20.05
N ASP A 87 -6.25 -4.07 -20.00
CA ASP A 87 -5.92 -5.35 -19.33
C ASP A 87 -5.28 -6.40 -20.28
N CYS A 88 -5.32 -6.16 -21.60
CA CYS A 88 -4.76 -7.05 -22.63
C CYS A 88 -3.23 -6.97 -22.93
N PRO A 89 -2.38 -6.11 -22.32
CA PRO A 89 -0.92 -6.20 -22.46
C PRO A 89 -0.29 -7.51 -21.95
N ASN A 90 1.03 -7.62 -22.14
CA ASN A 90 1.86 -8.62 -21.45
C ASN A 90 2.45 -8.02 -20.18
N PHE A 91 1.82 -8.24 -19.03
CA PHE A 91 2.37 -7.83 -17.74
C PHE A 91 3.34 -8.90 -17.25
N ILE A 92 4.60 -8.54 -17.00
CA ILE A 92 5.58 -9.47 -16.41
C ILE A 92 5.21 -9.71 -14.93
N ARG A 93 5.09 -10.98 -14.54
CA ARG A 93 4.70 -11.41 -13.18
C ARG A 93 5.74 -12.32 -12.52
N VAL A 94 6.67 -12.87 -13.31
CA VAL A 94 7.85 -13.58 -12.81
C VAL A 94 9.07 -13.03 -13.53
N LEU A 95 10.09 -12.64 -12.77
CA LEU A 95 11.41 -12.28 -13.26
C LEU A 95 12.43 -12.79 -12.25
N GLN A 96 13.21 -13.81 -12.63
CA GLN A 96 14.18 -14.47 -11.75
C GLN A 96 15.50 -14.72 -12.48
N PHE A 97 16.61 -14.84 -11.76
CA PHE A 97 17.87 -15.34 -12.31
C PHE A 97 17.88 -16.87 -12.18
N LEU A 98 18.08 -17.61 -13.29
CA LEU A 98 18.29 -19.06 -13.23
C LEU A 98 19.76 -19.40 -12.97
N ASN A 99 20.65 -18.62 -13.55
CA ASN A 99 22.09 -18.67 -13.35
C ASN A 99 22.69 -17.28 -13.65
N SER A 100 24.02 -17.16 -13.59
CA SER A 100 24.73 -15.89 -13.85
C SER A 100 24.50 -15.29 -15.25
N THR A 101 24.22 -16.13 -16.25
CA THR A 101 24.13 -15.74 -17.68
C THR A 101 22.68 -15.60 -18.20
N HIS A 102 21.69 -16.13 -17.48
CA HIS A 102 20.31 -16.22 -17.94
C HIS A 102 19.29 -15.88 -16.85
N MET A 103 18.43 -14.91 -17.17
CA MET A 103 17.20 -14.62 -16.46
C MET A 103 16.02 -15.36 -17.09
N TYR A 104 15.03 -15.72 -16.29
CA TYR A 104 13.74 -16.23 -16.72
C TYR A 104 12.67 -15.19 -16.48
N ALA A 105 11.99 -14.79 -17.56
CA ALA A 105 10.89 -13.84 -17.53
C ALA A 105 9.58 -14.56 -17.93
N CYS A 106 8.50 -14.32 -17.19
CA CYS A 106 7.18 -14.79 -17.55
C CYS A 106 6.10 -13.76 -17.26
N GLY A 107 5.13 -13.63 -18.16
CA GLY A 107 4.06 -12.63 -18.08
C GLY A 107 2.72 -13.11 -18.62
N THR A 108 1.67 -12.34 -18.31
CA THR A 108 0.27 -12.68 -18.57
C THR A 108 -0.06 -12.84 -20.05
N PHE A 109 0.66 -12.13 -20.92
CA PHE A 109 0.52 -12.11 -22.38
C PHE A 109 -0.95 -12.17 -22.85
N ALA A 110 -1.71 -11.10 -22.59
CA ALA A 110 -3.14 -11.00 -22.94
C ALA A 110 -4.00 -12.17 -22.40
N PHE A 111 -3.82 -12.54 -21.13
CA PHE A 111 -4.44 -13.72 -20.50
C PHE A 111 -4.12 -15.04 -21.23
N SER A 112 -2.90 -15.19 -21.78
CA SER A 112 -2.38 -16.41 -22.39
C SER A 112 -0.90 -16.62 -22.03
N PRO A 113 -0.57 -16.89 -20.75
CA PRO A 113 0.76 -16.64 -20.18
C PRO A 113 1.93 -17.22 -20.97
N ARG A 114 2.99 -16.42 -21.12
CA ARG A 114 4.19 -16.76 -21.89
C ARG A 114 5.46 -16.50 -21.11
N CYS A 115 6.39 -17.44 -21.21
CA CYS A 115 7.72 -17.31 -20.62
C CYS A 115 8.82 -17.34 -21.69
N ALA A 116 9.95 -16.71 -21.39
CA ALA A 116 11.16 -16.71 -22.19
C ALA A 116 12.40 -16.51 -21.31
N TYR A 117 13.56 -16.88 -21.83
CA TYR A 117 14.85 -16.61 -21.19
C TYR A 117 15.42 -15.32 -21.77
N VAL A 118 16.07 -14.52 -20.94
CA VAL A 118 16.80 -13.30 -21.33
C VAL A 118 18.26 -13.49 -20.94
N ASN A 119 19.17 -13.32 -21.89
CA ASN A 119 20.60 -13.35 -21.59
C ASN A 119 20.97 -12.08 -20.80
N SER A 120 21.68 -12.22 -19.67
CA SER A 120 21.98 -11.12 -18.76
C SER A 120 23.08 -10.17 -19.26
N GLU A 121 23.93 -10.60 -20.19
CA GLU A 121 25.05 -9.82 -20.74
C GLU A 121 24.62 -9.02 -21.98
N THR A 122 23.89 -9.64 -22.91
CA THR A 122 23.41 -9.01 -24.15
C THR A 122 22.02 -8.37 -24.02
N PHE A 123 21.33 -8.60 -22.90
CA PHE A 123 19.95 -8.19 -22.64
C PHE A 123 18.94 -8.62 -23.72
N SER A 124 19.24 -9.70 -24.45
CA SER A 124 18.42 -10.19 -25.57
C SER A 124 17.59 -11.42 -25.17
N LEU A 125 16.35 -11.48 -25.67
CA LEU A 125 15.50 -12.67 -25.59
C LEU A 125 16.14 -13.86 -26.32
N VAL A 126 16.34 -14.96 -25.61
CA VAL A 126 16.82 -16.22 -26.19
C VAL A 126 15.69 -16.87 -26.96
N THR A 127 15.91 -17.10 -28.25
CA THR A 127 14.93 -17.74 -29.13
C THR A 127 14.96 -19.25 -28.92
N SER A 128 13.84 -19.83 -28.45
CA SER A 128 13.63 -21.28 -28.40
C SER A 128 13.91 -21.92 -29.78
N PRO A 129 14.45 -23.16 -29.86
CA PRO A 129 14.56 -23.89 -31.13
C PRO A 129 13.23 -24.03 -31.91
N SER A 130 12.09 -23.83 -31.24
CA SER A 130 10.74 -23.81 -31.84
C SER A 130 10.34 -22.46 -32.47
N GLY A 131 11.14 -21.41 -32.29
CA GLY A 131 10.82 -20.03 -32.70
C GLY A 131 9.68 -19.38 -31.89
N LYS A 132 9.22 -20.00 -30.79
CA LYS A 132 8.06 -19.55 -30.00
C LYS A 132 8.39 -19.45 -28.50
N PRO A 133 7.78 -18.50 -27.76
CA PRO A 133 7.89 -18.45 -26.31
C PRO A 133 7.14 -19.62 -25.65
N GLU A 134 7.63 -20.06 -24.49
CA GLU A 134 7.07 -21.19 -23.74
C GLU A 134 5.67 -20.89 -23.18
N GLU A 135 4.88 -21.92 -22.93
CA GLU A 135 3.59 -21.81 -22.23
C GLU A 135 3.84 -21.60 -20.72
N GLY A 136 3.40 -20.46 -20.20
CA GLY A 136 3.61 -20.06 -18.80
C GLY A 136 2.55 -20.56 -17.81
N ARG A 137 1.70 -21.51 -18.22
CA ARG A 137 0.55 -21.98 -17.44
C ARG A 137 1.01 -22.65 -16.13
N GLY A 138 0.54 -22.13 -14.99
CA GLY A 138 0.98 -22.59 -13.66
C GLY A 138 2.36 -22.06 -13.23
N ARG A 139 3.07 -21.37 -14.13
CA ARG A 139 4.31 -20.63 -13.84
C ARG A 139 4.05 -19.13 -13.63
N CYS A 140 3.00 -18.60 -14.27
CA CYS A 140 2.56 -17.21 -14.23
C CYS A 140 1.02 -17.16 -14.21
N PRO A 141 0.40 -16.21 -13.48
CA PRO A 141 -1.06 -16.03 -13.52
C PRO A 141 -1.53 -15.54 -14.89
N TYR A 142 -2.82 -15.74 -15.17
CA TYR A 142 -3.49 -15.25 -16.37
C TYR A 142 -3.88 -13.78 -16.22
N ASP A 143 -4.39 -13.41 -15.05
CA ASP A 143 -4.83 -12.06 -14.70
C ASP A 143 -3.64 -11.22 -14.13
N PRO A 144 -3.48 -9.95 -14.54
CA PRO A 144 -2.36 -9.12 -14.08
C PRO A 144 -2.50 -8.57 -12.66
N TYR A 145 -3.72 -8.52 -12.10
CA TYR A 145 -4.00 -8.09 -10.73
C TYR A 145 -3.84 -9.25 -9.74
N GLN A 146 -4.01 -10.49 -10.19
CA GLN A 146 -3.81 -11.68 -9.37
C GLN A 146 -2.36 -11.81 -8.89
N ARG A 147 -2.18 -11.88 -7.56
CA ARG A 147 -0.86 -12.10 -6.94
C ARG A 147 -0.34 -13.51 -7.21
N ASN A 148 0.98 -13.63 -7.24
CA ASN A 148 1.72 -14.86 -7.42
C ASN A 148 3.02 -14.81 -6.61
N SER A 149 3.63 -15.97 -6.40
CA SER A 149 4.92 -16.14 -5.74
C SER A 149 5.82 -16.98 -6.65
N ALA A 150 7.10 -16.62 -6.78
CA ALA A 150 8.07 -17.35 -7.60
C ALA A 150 9.48 -17.16 -7.07
N ILE A 151 10.23 -18.26 -6.93
CA ILE A 151 11.64 -18.30 -6.50
C ILE A 151 12.39 -19.35 -7.34
N THR A 152 13.68 -19.16 -7.57
CA THR A 152 14.54 -20.19 -8.18
C THR A 152 15.55 -20.68 -7.15
N VAL A 153 15.76 -21.99 -7.10
CA VAL A 153 16.78 -22.64 -6.26
C VAL A 153 17.46 -23.69 -7.12
N ASP A 154 18.80 -23.65 -7.18
CA ASP A 154 19.65 -24.58 -7.94
C ASP A 154 19.23 -24.81 -9.40
N GLY A 155 18.70 -23.74 -10.04
CA GLY A 155 18.19 -23.74 -11.41
C GLY A 155 16.72 -24.16 -11.55
N GLU A 156 16.16 -24.89 -10.58
CA GLU A 156 14.76 -25.28 -10.56
C GLU A 156 13.86 -24.09 -10.14
N LEU A 157 12.80 -23.84 -10.90
CA LEU A 157 11.85 -22.74 -10.68
C LEU A 157 10.65 -23.22 -9.87
N TYR A 158 10.40 -22.61 -8.72
CA TYR A 158 9.28 -22.91 -7.84
C TYR A 158 8.24 -21.78 -7.86
N THR A 159 6.96 -22.11 -8.06
CA THR A 159 5.88 -21.13 -8.25
C THR A 159 4.63 -21.45 -7.42
N GLY A 160 4.04 -20.41 -6.83
CA GLY A 160 2.70 -20.41 -6.23
C GLY A 160 1.80 -19.46 -7.03
N THR A 161 0.85 -20.00 -7.80
CA THR A 161 -0.03 -19.22 -8.67
C THR A 161 -1.27 -20.04 -9.10
N VAL A 162 -1.96 -19.68 -10.18
CA VAL A 162 -3.09 -20.43 -10.74
C VAL A 162 -2.76 -21.08 -12.08
N ALA A 163 -3.41 -22.21 -12.36
CA ALA A 163 -3.21 -23.02 -13.56
C ALA A 163 -4.35 -22.88 -14.60
N ASP A 164 -5.20 -21.85 -14.48
CA ASP A 164 -6.32 -21.59 -15.39
C ASP A 164 -6.75 -20.11 -15.46
N TYR A 165 -7.44 -19.77 -16.55
CA TYR A 165 -7.92 -18.43 -16.87
C TYR A 165 -8.88 -17.84 -15.82
N MET A 166 -9.70 -18.67 -15.14
CA MET A 166 -10.69 -18.19 -14.19
C MET A 166 -10.13 -17.97 -12.78
N GLY A 167 -8.85 -18.27 -12.54
CA GLY A 167 -8.22 -18.17 -11.22
C GLY A 167 -8.67 -19.24 -10.20
N ASN A 168 -9.45 -20.24 -10.62
CA ASN A 168 -10.12 -21.20 -9.74
C ASN A 168 -9.30 -22.47 -9.45
N ARG A 169 -8.11 -22.64 -10.06
CA ARG A 169 -7.20 -23.76 -9.81
C ARG A 169 -5.84 -23.25 -9.31
N PRO A 170 -5.71 -22.94 -8.00
CA PRO A 170 -4.42 -22.64 -7.40
C PRO A 170 -3.49 -23.85 -7.42
N VAL A 171 -2.19 -23.59 -7.49
CA VAL A 171 -1.15 -24.61 -7.50
C VAL A 171 0.14 -24.08 -6.87
N ILE A 172 0.84 -24.94 -6.13
CA ILE A 172 2.27 -24.79 -5.83
C ILE A 172 3.01 -25.87 -6.62
N SER A 173 4.01 -25.49 -7.41
CA SER A 173 4.70 -26.36 -8.36
C SER A 173 6.18 -26.05 -8.52
N ARG A 174 6.92 -27.03 -9.06
CA ARG A 174 8.31 -26.91 -9.51
C ARG A 174 8.38 -27.18 -11.00
N HIS A 175 9.20 -26.39 -11.67
CA HIS A 175 9.43 -26.37 -13.10
C HIS A 175 10.91 -26.26 -13.44
N LEU A 176 11.24 -26.57 -14.70
CA LEU A 176 12.61 -26.51 -15.22
C LEU A 176 13.55 -27.51 -14.52
N SER A 177 13.00 -28.63 -14.04
CA SER A 177 13.76 -29.65 -13.29
C SER A 177 14.84 -30.31 -14.18
N GLU A 178 16.11 -30.18 -13.80
CA GLU A 178 17.26 -30.77 -14.52
C GLU A 178 17.63 -32.16 -13.96
N GLY A 179 18.72 -32.77 -14.43
CA GLY A 179 19.31 -34.00 -13.86
C GLY A 179 18.47 -35.28 -13.93
N GLY A 180 17.25 -35.23 -14.47
CA GLY A 180 16.26 -36.32 -14.41
C GLY A 180 15.26 -36.19 -13.27
N HIS A 181 15.28 -35.08 -12.51
CA HIS A 181 14.17 -34.70 -11.65
C HIS A 181 12.88 -34.51 -12.45
N VAL A 182 11.73 -34.59 -11.76
CA VAL A 182 10.42 -34.43 -12.38
C VAL A 182 9.77 -33.16 -11.86
N ASP A 183 9.17 -32.38 -12.77
CA ASP A 183 8.25 -31.29 -12.43
C ASP A 183 7.16 -31.81 -11.48
N LEU A 184 7.08 -31.19 -10.30
CA LEU A 184 6.10 -31.51 -9.26
C LEU A 184 5.02 -30.43 -9.18
N LYS A 185 3.84 -30.81 -8.72
CA LYS A 185 2.76 -29.88 -8.38
C LYS A 185 1.92 -30.39 -7.23
N LEU A 186 1.13 -29.52 -6.61
CA LEU A 186 0.07 -29.95 -5.69
C LEU A 186 -0.97 -30.84 -6.38
N ASP A 187 -1.61 -31.68 -5.57
CA ASP A 187 -2.59 -32.65 -6.04
C ASP A 187 -3.94 -31.98 -6.31
N ASP A 188 -4.44 -32.15 -7.53
CA ASP A 188 -5.69 -31.57 -8.04
C ASP A 188 -6.93 -32.17 -7.37
N THR A 189 -6.79 -33.24 -6.58
CA THR A 189 -7.91 -34.03 -6.02
C THR A 189 -8.35 -33.58 -4.61
N LEU A 190 -8.51 -32.26 -4.48
CA LEU A 190 -9.24 -31.49 -3.44
C LEU A 190 -8.49 -31.13 -2.13
N GLY A 191 -8.82 -29.96 -1.56
CA GLY A 191 -8.55 -29.54 -0.17
C GLY A 191 -7.18 -28.93 0.18
N TRP A 192 -6.18 -29.03 -0.70
CA TRP A 192 -4.81 -28.57 -0.38
C TRP A 192 -4.69 -27.05 -0.23
N LEU A 193 -5.46 -26.29 -1.01
CA LEU A 193 -5.51 -24.81 -1.03
C LEU A 193 -6.94 -24.37 -1.32
N GLU A 194 -7.45 -23.36 -0.62
CA GLU A 194 -8.85 -22.89 -0.70
C GLU A 194 -8.92 -21.38 -0.98
N ASP A 195 -9.22 -20.98 -2.22
CA ASP A 195 -9.20 -19.58 -2.70
C ASP A 195 -7.94 -18.77 -2.28
N PRO A 196 -6.70 -19.25 -2.48
CA PRO A 196 -5.52 -18.62 -1.88
C PRO A 196 -5.05 -17.37 -2.62
N THR A 197 -4.54 -16.40 -1.87
CA THR A 197 -3.78 -15.25 -2.37
C THR A 197 -2.32 -15.42 -1.97
N PHE A 198 -1.46 -15.75 -2.94
CA PHE A 198 -0.02 -15.88 -2.73
C PHE A 198 0.64 -14.53 -2.46
N ILE A 199 1.59 -14.51 -1.53
CA ILE A 199 2.30 -13.30 -1.11
C ILE A 199 3.78 -13.37 -1.50
N SER A 200 4.52 -14.35 -0.98
CA SER A 200 5.95 -14.51 -1.25
C SER A 200 6.41 -15.96 -1.08
N SER A 201 7.68 -16.23 -1.33
CA SER A 201 8.34 -17.49 -1.01
C SER A 201 9.80 -17.23 -0.63
N ASN A 202 10.35 -18.07 0.24
CA ASN A 202 11.74 -17.95 0.71
C ASN A 202 12.40 -19.33 0.85
N PHE A 203 13.65 -19.44 0.40
CA PHE A 203 14.46 -20.64 0.58
C PHE A 203 15.23 -20.57 1.91
N VAL A 204 15.28 -21.69 2.64
CA VAL A 204 16.05 -21.83 3.90
C VAL A 204 17.06 -22.97 3.68
N PRO A 205 18.32 -22.63 3.31
CA PRO A 205 19.32 -23.63 2.91
C PRO A 205 19.62 -24.68 3.99
N SER A 206 19.56 -24.29 5.28
CA SER A 206 19.83 -25.17 6.43
C SER A 206 18.80 -26.29 6.64
N GLU A 207 17.66 -26.25 5.95
CA GLU A 207 16.66 -27.32 5.94
C GLU A 207 16.38 -27.87 4.54
N GLU A 208 17.08 -27.40 3.50
CA GLU A 208 16.80 -27.73 2.09
C GLU A 208 15.33 -27.45 1.66
N LYS A 209 14.65 -26.53 2.35
CA LYS A 209 13.21 -26.25 2.22
C LYS A 209 12.92 -24.89 1.61
N ILE A 210 11.82 -24.83 0.86
CA ILE A 210 11.20 -23.58 0.42
C ILE A 210 9.89 -23.38 1.19
N TYR A 211 9.77 -22.21 1.80
CA TYR A 211 8.55 -21.76 2.45
C TYR A 211 7.72 -20.89 1.51
N PHE A 212 6.41 -21.11 1.48
CA PHE A 212 5.42 -20.34 0.75
C PHE A 212 4.50 -19.61 1.72
N PHE A 213 4.28 -18.32 1.46
CA PHE A 213 3.44 -17.45 2.28
C PHE A 213 2.21 -17.01 1.48
N PHE A 214 1.02 -17.22 2.03
CA PHE A 214 -0.26 -16.92 1.39
C PHE A 214 -1.38 -16.74 2.43
N SER A 215 -2.46 -16.09 2.04
CA SER A 215 -3.75 -16.19 2.75
C SER A 215 -4.67 -17.16 2.00
N GLU A 216 -5.59 -17.84 2.70
CA GLU A 216 -6.61 -18.74 2.11
C GLU A 216 -7.90 -18.75 2.96
N VAL A 217 -8.96 -19.42 2.50
CA VAL A 217 -10.16 -19.67 3.32
C VAL A 217 -9.91 -20.82 4.30
N GLY A 218 -9.99 -20.54 5.60
CA GLY A 218 -9.76 -21.48 6.69
C GLY A 218 -10.93 -22.44 6.91
N ARG A 219 -11.04 -23.48 6.06
CA ARG A 219 -12.12 -24.50 6.11
C ARG A 219 -12.18 -25.32 7.40
N GLU A 220 -11.15 -25.25 8.24
CA GLU A 220 -11.17 -25.86 9.57
C GLU A 220 -12.04 -25.09 10.58
N TYR A 221 -12.47 -23.86 10.24
CA TYR A 221 -13.38 -23.04 11.02
C TYR A 221 -14.79 -23.05 10.41
N ASP A 222 -15.80 -23.39 11.22
CA ASP A 222 -17.22 -23.32 10.82
C ASP A 222 -17.75 -21.91 11.15
N PHE A 223 -17.64 -21.00 10.17
CA PHE A 223 -18.02 -19.59 10.29
C PHE A 223 -19.07 -19.23 9.23
N ILE A 224 -19.93 -18.24 9.52
CA ILE A 224 -21.07 -17.88 8.64
C ILE A 224 -20.58 -17.31 7.31
N ASP A 225 -19.58 -16.44 7.37
CA ASP A 225 -18.90 -15.83 6.22
C ASP A 225 -17.55 -16.53 5.94
N LYS A 226 -16.90 -16.20 4.82
CA LYS A 226 -15.54 -16.67 4.53
C LYS A 226 -14.56 -16.18 5.61
N PHE A 227 -14.11 -17.10 6.45
CA PHE A 227 -13.03 -16.88 7.41
C PHE A 227 -11.68 -17.02 6.68
N THR A 228 -10.94 -15.93 6.53
CA THR A 228 -9.61 -15.95 5.91
C THR A 228 -8.56 -16.28 6.97
N VAL A 229 -7.51 -17.02 6.60
CA VAL A 229 -6.36 -17.33 7.45
C VAL A 229 -5.07 -17.10 6.70
N SER A 230 -4.06 -16.64 7.42
CA SER A 230 -2.69 -16.54 6.92
C SER A 230 -1.95 -17.86 7.13
N ARG A 231 -1.17 -18.27 6.13
CA ARG A 231 -0.48 -19.56 6.10
C ARG A 231 0.99 -19.41 5.80
N ILE A 232 1.75 -20.31 6.41
CA ILE A 232 3.06 -20.73 5.94
C ILE A 232 2.94 -22.19 5.48
N ALA A 233 3.49 -22.53 4.32
CA ALA A 233 3.65 -23.90 3.88
C ALA A 233 5.13 -24.21 3.58
N GLN A 234 5.54 -25.46 3.73
CA GLN A 234 6.88 -25.96 3.40
C GLN A 234 6.81 -27.02 2.30
N VAL A 235 7.85 -27.07 1.46
CA VAL A 235 8.22 -28.21 0.60
C VAL A 235 9.73 -28.41 0.63
N CYS A 236 10.20 -29.65 0.48
CA CYS A 236 11.63 -29.94 0.34
C CYS A 236 12.07 -29.83 -1.13
N THR A 237 13.24 -29.25 -1.37
CA THR A 237 13.86 -29.20 -2.71
C THR A 237 14.15 -30.60 -3.26
N SER A 238 14.58 -31.51 -2.39
CA SER A 238 14.89 -32.93 -2.64
C SER A 238 13.66 -33.86 -2.79
N ASP A 239 12.45 -33.31 -2.96
CA ASP A 239 11.26 -34.09 -3.31
C ASP A 239 11.26 -34.46 -4.81
N VAL A 240 10.90 -35.71 -5.12
CA VAL A 240 10.76 -36.25 -6.48
C VAL A 240 9.37 -36.87 -6.74
N GLY A 241 8.46 -36.78 -5.77
CA GLY A 241 7.15 -37.41 -5.80
C GLY A 241 7.17 -38.90 -5.44
N GLY A 242 5.98 -39.47 -5.18
CA GLY A 242 5.84 -40.86 -4.76
C GLY A 242 5.71 -41.85 -5.92
N GLN A 243 6.08 -43.12 -5.68
CA GLN A 243 6.14 -44.14 -6.74
C GLN A 243 4.76 -44.59 -7.26
N ARG A 244 3.73 -44.63 -6.40
CA ARG A 244 2.35 -45.05 -6.78
C ARG A 244 1.31 -44.08 -6.21
N THR A 245 1.30 -43.87 -4.90
CA THR A 245 0.63 -42.72 -4.28
C THR A 245 1.45 -41.46 -4.57
N LEU A 246 0.80 -40.31 -4.81
CA LEU A 246 1.43 -39.01 -5.09
C LEU A 246 2.44 -39.02 -6.27
N GLN A 247 2.15 -39.79 -7.33
CA GLN A 247 2.93 -39.76 -8.58
C GLN A 247 3.00 -38.36 -9.20
N ARG A 248 4.21 -37.82 -9.32
CA ARG A 248 4.47 -36.43 -9.78
C ARG A 248 3.63 -35.41 -9.01
N ARG A 249 3.53 -35.59 -7.70
CA ARG A 249 2.95 -34.66 -6.72
C ARG A 249 3.88 -34.54 -5.53
N TRP A 250 3.82 -33.42 -4.81
CA TRP A 250 4.58 -33.23 -3.57
C TRP A 250 4.27 -34.34 -2.56
N THR A 251 5.31 -34.97 -2.02
CA THR A 251 5.23 -35.83 -0.82
C THR A 251 5.56 -35.05 0.46
N THR A 252 6.25 -33.91 0.31
CA THR A 252 6.77 -33.07 1.39
C THR A 252 5.98 -31.76 1.60
N PHE A 253 4.77 -31.63 1.07
CA PHE A 253 3.93 -30.46 1.35
C PHE A 253 3.28 -30.56 2.74
N ALA A 254 3.45 -29.51 3.55
CA ALA A 254 2.69 -29.27 4.77
C ALA A 254 2.43 -27.76 4.95
N LYS A 255 1.31 -27.39 5.58
CA LYS A 255 0.96 -26.00 5.91
C LYS A 255 0.55 -25.82 7.38
N ALA A 256 0.82 -24.65 7.93
CA ALA A 256 0.46 -24.21 9.27
C ALA A 256 -0.11 -22.78 9.22
N GLN A 257 -0.86 -22.39 10.26
CA GLN A 257 -1.40 -21.04 10.38
C GLN A 257 -0.34 -20.08 10.97
N LEU A 258 -0.25 -18.88 10.40
CA LEU A 258 0.42 -17.74 11.01
C LEU A 258 -0.65 -16.93 11.77
N LEU A 259 -0.53 -16.83 13.09
CA LEU A 259 -1.53 -16.17 13.95
C LEU A 259 -0.98 -14.85 14.50
N CYS A 260 -1.12 -13.78 13.73
CA CYS A 260 -0.77 -12.42 14.19
C CYS A 260 -1.93 -11.85 15.04
N GLN A 261 -1.82 -11.93 16.37
CA GLN A 261 -2.89 -11.61 17.31
C GLN A 261 -2.32 -11.01 18.60
N SER A 262 -3.12 -10.18 19.29
CA SER A 262 -2.88 -9.69 20.65
C SER A 262 -3.83 -10.38 21.64
N ASP A 263 -3.43 -10.51 22.90
CA ASP A 263 -4.21 -11.22 23.93
C ASP A 263 -5.65 -10.70 24.05
N ASN A 264 -6.61 -11.58 23.78
CA ASN A 264 -8.07 -11.33 23.81
C ASN A 264 -8.62 -10.38 22.72
N GLU A 265 -7.82 -9.97 21.74
CA GLU A 265 -8.29 -9.21 20.57
C GLU A 265 -8.58 -10.11 19.36
N LEU A 266 -9.20 -9.58 18.30
CA LEU A 266 -9.35 -10.30 17.04
C LEU A 266 -8.00 -10.40 16.30
N PRO A 267 -7.71 -11.52 15.61
CA PRO A 267 -6.46 -11.69 14.88
C PRO A 267 -6.41 -10.81 13.62
N TYR A 268 -5.23 -10.24 13.35
CA TYR A 268 -4.86 -9.71 12.04
C TYR A 268 -4.62 -10.89 11.10
N ASN A 269 -5.71 -11.37 10.49
CA ASN A 269 -5.79 -12.69 9.89
C ASN A 269 -5.37 -12.75 8.41
N VAL A 270 -5.18 -11.60 7.73
CA VAL A 270 -4.84 -11.52 6.31
C VAL A 270 -3.44 -10.91 6.10
N ILE A 271 -2.47 -11.75 5.74
CA ILE A 271 -1.11 -11.38 5.38
C ILE A 271 -1.05 -10.55 4.08
N GLN A 272 -0.23 -9.49 4.08
CA GLN A 272 -0.06 -8.56 2.95
C GLN A 272 1.33 -8.62 2.31
N ASP A 273 2.38 -8.75 3.12
CA ASP A 273 3.78 -8.96 2.70
C ASP A 273 4.58 -9.58 3.86
N ILE A 274 5.72 -10.22 3.58
CA ILE A 274 6.60 -10.81 4.60
C ILE A 274 8.05 -10.92 4.15
N VAL A 275 8.97 -10.44 5.00
CA VAL A 275 10.42 -10.41 4.76
C VAL A 275 11.18 -11.26 5.78
N THR A 276 12.19 -11.97 5.31
CA THR A 276 13.11 -12.75 6.16
C THR A 276 14.32 -11.91 6.58
N LEU A 277 14.62 -11.91 7.88
CA LEU A 277 15.83 -11.36 8.48
C LEU A 277 16.67 -12.51 9.04
N PRO A 278 17.82 -12.85 8.39
CA PRO A 278 18.79 -13.78 8.95
C PRO A 278 19.31 -13.32 10.33
N PRO A 279 19.73 -14.27 11.18
CA PRO A 279 20.23 -13.98 12.53
C PRO A 279 21.58 -13.23 12.49
N PRO A 280 22.09 -12.77 13.66
CA PRO A 280 23.46 -12.27 13.78
C PRO A 280 24.50 -13.28 13.28
N GLU A 281 25.67 -12.80 12.84
CA GLU A 281 26.78 -13.69 12.49
C GLU A 281 27.22 -14.49 13.74
N GLY A 282 27.35 -15.82 13.57
CA GLY A 282 27.65 -16.75 14.67
C GLY A 282 26.47 -17.12 15.58
N ALA A 283 25.27 -16.54 15.39
CA ALA A 283 24.07 -16.94 16.12
C ALA A 283 23.36 -18.16 15.47
N PRO A 284 22.48 -18.88 16.21
CA PRO A 284 21.76 -20.04 15.68
C PRO A 284 20.89 -19.69 14.47
N VAL A 285 20.87 -20.56 13.44
CA VAL A 285 20.03 -20.36 12.24
C VAL A 285 18.54 -20.36 12.61
N ASP A 286 18.15 -21.09 13.66
CA ASP A 286 16.77 -21.14 14.16
C ASP A 286 16.28 -19.80 14.73
N ASP A 287 17.17 -18.84 15.03
CA ASP A 287 16.81 -17.46 15.40
C ASP A 287 16.52 -16.56 14.17
N THR A 288 16.50 -17.10 12.94
CA THR A 288 15.99 -16.41 11.75
C THR A 288 14.57 -15.90 12.01
N LEU A 289 14.31 -14.62 11.71
CA LEU A 289 13.02 -13.97 11.91
C LEU A 289 12.31 -13.71 10.58
N PHE A 290 10.99 -13.87 10.57
CA PHE A 290 10.10 -13.50 9.46
C PHE A 290 9.17 -12.38 9.93
N PHE A 291 9.34 -11.17 9.38
CA PHE A 291 8.50 -10.00 9.70
C PHE A 291 7.41 -9.86 8.65
N GLY A 292 6.16 -10.16 9.03
CA GLY A 292 4.99 -10.05 8.15
C GLY A 292 4.11 -8.86 8.52
N ILE A 293 3.54 -8.21 7.50
CA ILE A 293 2.41 -7.28 7.64
C ILE A 293 1.11 -8.06 7.55
N PHE A 294 0.18 -7.76 8.45
CA PHE A 294 -1.16 -8.35 8.48
C PHE A 294 -2.24 -7.29 8.65
N SER A 295 -3.37 -7.49 8.00
CA SER A 295 -4.61 -6.72 8.16
C SER A 295 -5.72 -7.61 8.73
N SER A 296 -6.62 -7.04 9.54
CA SER A 296 -7.85 -7.72 9.96
C SER A 296 -8.91 -7.70 8.84
N GLN A 297 -9.61 -8.80 8.60
CA GLN A 297 -10.79 -8.81 7.73
C GLN A 297 -12.02 -8.14 8.37
N TRP A 298 -12.02 -7.97 9.69
CA TRP A 298 -13.03 -7.22 10.44
C TRP A 298 -12.47 -5.84 10.75
N SER A 299 -12.93 -4.81 10.05
CA SER A 299 -12.46 -3.42 10.19
C SER A 299 -13.00 -2.75 11.45
N VAL A 300 -12.72 -3.33 12.62
CA VAL A 300 -13.31 -2.97 13.92
C VAL A 300 -12.20 -2.56 14.89
N ASN A 301 -11.95 -1.26 15.01
CA ASN A 301 -11.23 -0.54 16.07
C ASN A 301 -9.78 -0.94 16.47
N SER A 302 -9.28 -2.13 16.13
CA SER A 302 -7.92 -2.58 16.50
C SER A 302 -6.81 -1.85 15.74
N GLY A 303 -7.08 -1.51 14.48
CA GLY A 303 -6.15 -0.83 13.57
C GLY A 303 -6.19 -1.40 12.15
N GLN A 304 -5.59 -0.68 11.20
CA GLN A 304 -5.60 -1.05 9.78
C GLN A 304 -4.41 -1.93 9.34
N SER A 305 -3.33 -2.00 10.14
CA SER A 305 -2.24 -2.96 9.92
C SER A 305 -1.48 -3.25 11.21
N ALA A 306 -1.09 -4.51 11.38
CA ALA A 306 -0.12 -4.94 12.39
C ALA A 306 1.11 -5.58 11.72
N VAL A 307 2.23 -5.54 12.43
CA VAL A 307 3.45 -6.26 12.06
C VAL A 307 3.71 -7.33 13.12
N CYS A 308 3.98 -8.55 12.68
CA CYS A 308 4.36 -9.68 13.54
C CYS A 308 5.68 -10.29 13.10
N ALA A 309 6.55 -10.58 14.06
CA ALA A 309 7.79 -11.35 13.88
C ALA A 309 7.57 -12.81 14.29
N PHE A 310 7.89 -13.77 13.41
CA PHE A 310 7.87 -15.21 13.70
C PHE A 310 9.29 -15.78 13.62
N ARG A 311 9.66 -16.70 14.50
CA ARG A 311 10.99 -17.32 14.52
C ARG A 311 10.99 -18.67 13.78
N LEU A 312 12.08 -18.98 13.08
CA LEU A 312 12.25 -20.27 12.38
C LEU A 312 12.16 -21.48 13.34
N GLY A 313 12.76 -21.41 14.53
CA GLY A 313 12.61 -22.44 15.57
C GLY A 313 11.15 -22.72 15.95
N ASP A 314 10.31 -21.69 16.06
CA ASP A 314 8.90 -21.84 16.43
C ASP A 314 8.08 -22.44 15.26
N ILE A 315 8.39 -22.03 14.02
CA ILE A 315 7.85 -22.62 12.79
C ILE A 315 8.18 -24.12 12.71
N LYS A 316 9.44 -24.49 12.97
CA LYS A 316 9.92 -25.88 12.99
C LYS A 316 9.20 -26.70 14.08
N ALA A 317 9.00 -26.12 15.27
CA ALA A 317 8.29 -26.79 16.36
C ALA A 317 6.83 -27.12 15.98
N VAL A 318 6.11 -26.19 15.32
CA VAL A 318 4.74 -26.45 14.84
C VAL A 318 4.70 -27.54 13.77
N PHE A 319 5.60 -27.53 12.79
CA PHE A 319 5.68 -28.61 11.79
C PHE A 319 6.17 -29.95 12.38
N ALA A 320 6.91 -29.93 13.48
CA ALA A 320 7.25 -31.13 14.26
C ALA A 320 6.09 -31.64 15.14
N GLY A 321 5.01 -30.86 15.30
CA GLY A 321 3.82 -31.18 16.08
C GLY A 321 2.86 -32.16 15.39
N ASN A 322 1.57 -32.06 15.73
CA ASN A 322 0.51 -32.92 15.21
C ASN A 322 -0.30 -32.26 14.09
N TYR A 323 -1.15 -33.04 13.43
CA TYR A 323 -1.87 -32.63 12.22
C TYR A 323 -3.36 -32.96 12.27
N LYS A 324 -4.15 -32.12 11.59
CA LYS A 324 -5.59 -32.29 11.37
C LYS A 324 -5.82 -33.20 10.17
N VAL A 325 -6.85 -34.07 10.25
CA VAL A 325 -7.24 -34.95 9.13
C VAL A 325 -8.29 -34.28 8.25
N LEU A 326 -8.10 -34.32 6.93
CA LEU A 326 -9.14 -33.97 5.97
C LEU A 326 -9.95 -35.22 5.58
N ASN A 327 -11.24 -35.27 5.95
CA ASN A 327 -12.12 -36.33 5.46
C ASN A 327 -12.45 -36.10 3.98
N ARG A 328 -11.97 -36.98 3.10
CA ARG A 328 -12.02 -36.79 1.64
C ARG A 328 -13.42 -36.92 1.04
N ASP A 329 -14.34 -37.64 1.69
CA ASP A 329 -15.72 -37.84 1.20
C ASP A 329 -16.63 -36.63 1.48
N THR A 330 -16.37 -35.90 2.56
CA THR A 330 -17.17 -34.73 3.00
C THR A 330 -16.45 -33.39 2.83
N LEU A 331 -15.14 -33.42 2.54
CA LEU A 331 -14.23 -32.27 2.51
C LEU A 331 -14.24 -31.43 3.80
N ARG A 332 -14.52 -32.07 4.94
CA ARG A 332 -14.47 -31.46 6.27
C ARG A 332 -13.22 -31.89 7.03
N TRP A 333 -12.60 -30.95 7.72
CA TRP A 333 -11.56 -31.23 8.71
C TRP A 333 -12.15 -31.89 9.95
N SER A 334 -11.46 -32.88 10.52
CA SER A 334 -11.87 -33.48 11.77
C SER A 334 -11.35 -32.69 12.97
N MET A 335 -12.22 -32.46 13.97
CA MET A 335 -11.81 -32.00 15.32
C MET A 335 -10.95 -33.03 16.08
N ARG A 336 -10.66 -34.18 15.47
CA ARG A 336 -9.70 -35.16 15.97
C ARG A 336 -8.38 -34.96 15.25
N VAL A 337 -7.35 -34.71 16.05
CA VAL A 337 -5.95 -34.87 15.69
C VAL A 337 -5.65 -36.37 15.52
N GLN A 338 -4.86 -36.75 14.51
CA GLN A 338 -4.46 -38.14 14.31
C GLN A 338 -3.08 -38.42 14.92
N GLU A 339 -2.91 -39.59 15.54
CA GLU A 339 -1.59 -40.05 16.00
C GLU A 339 -0.61 -40.18 14.82
N LYS A 340 0.64 -39.81 15.08
CA LYS A 340 1.61 -39.46 14.05
C LYS A 340 2.26 -40.69 13.41
N VAL A 341 1.86 -41.03 12.18
CA VAL A 341 2.43 -42.14 11.40
C VAL A 341 3.72 -41.75 10.66
N ALA A 342 3.88 -40.45 10.35
CA ALA A 342 5.11 -39.83 9.84
C ALA A 342 5.05 -38.31 10.08
N ASN A 343 6.11 -37.57 9.74
CA ASN A 343 6.13 -36.11 9.74
C ASN A 343 5.76 -35.56 8.35
N PRO A 344 4.59 -34.92 8.14
CA PRO A 344 4.28 -34.22 6.89
C PRO A 344 5.28 -33.07 6.64
N GLY A 345 5.95 -33.09 5.50
CA GLY A 345 7.00 -32.12 5.15
C GLY A 345 8.38 -32.38 5.76
N GLU A 346 8.63 -33.61 6.23
CA GLU A 346 9.98 -34.16 6.36
C GLU A 346 10.54 -34.54 4.99
N CYS A 347 11.84 -34.29 4.78
CA CYS A 347 12.50 -34.56 3.50
C CYS A 347 12.83 -36.06 3.34
N GLY A 348 12.85 -36.55 2.09
CA GLY A 348 13.08 -37.97 1.79
C GLY A 348 11.82 -38.86 1.77
N LEU A 349 10.62 -38.31 2.02
CA LEU A 349 9.35 -39.05 1.99
C LEU A 349 9.02 -39.73 0.64
N HIS A 350 9.71 -39.39 -0.45
CA HIS A 350 9.52 -40.02 -1.76
C HIS A 350 9.74 -41.55 -1.75
N ASN A 351 10.58 -42.07 -0.83
CA ASN A 351 10.80 -43.51 -0.63
C ASN A 351 9.88 -44.16 0.40
N ALA A 352 8.91 -43.42 0.97
CA ALA A 352 8.03 -43.93 2.02
C ALA A 352 6.95 -44.89 1.47
N SER A 353 6.33 -45.67 2.37
CA SER A 353 5.27 -46.61 2.00
C SER A 353 4.03 -45.90 1.44
N ASP A 354 3.26 -46.56 0.57
CA ASP A 354 1.97 -46.03 0.09
C ASP A 354 0.97 -45.70 1.23
N ASN A 355 1.10 -46.32 2.40
CA ASN A 355 0.28 -45.98 3.57
C ASN A 355 0.76 -44.68 4.22
N THR A 356 2.08 -44.46 4.27
CA THR A 356 2.70 -43.20 4.71
C THR A 356 2.35 -42.06 3.75
N LEU A 357 2.44 -42.31 2.43
CA LEU A 357 2.10 -41.34 1.40
C LEU A 357 0.60 -41.00 1.36
N ARG A 358 -0.27 -41.95 1.76
CA ARG A 358 -1.69 -41.67 1.98
C ARG A 358 -1.92 -40.84 3.24
N PHE A 359 -1.23 -41.16 4.34
CA PHE A 359 -1.31 -40.40 5.59
C PHE A 359 -0.96 -38.91 5.36
N VAL A 360 0.17 -38.58 4.71
CA VAL A 360 0.54 -37.17 4.44
C VAL A 360 -0.37 -36.49 3.42
N LYS A 361 -0.99 -37.24 2.48
CA LYS A 361 -2.04 -36.72 1.58
C LYS A 361 -3.33 -36.32 2.33
N GLU A 362 -3.57 -36.90 3.50
CA GLU A 362 -4.77 -36.68 4.31
C GLU A 362 -4.52 -35.81 5.57
N ASN A 363 -3.25 -35.63 5.93
CA ASN A 363 -2.78 -34.89 7.12
C ASN A 363 -1.68 -33.88 6.73
N PHE A 364 -2.05 -32.79 6.04
CA PHE A 364 -1.10 -31.75 5.60
C PHE A 364 -1.29 -30.39 6.29
N LEU A 365 -2.31 -30.23 7.14
CA LEU A 365 -2.53 -29.02 7.95
C LEU A 365 -2.11 -29.30 9.41
N ALA A 366 -1.15 -28.53 9.92
CA ALA A 366 -0.75 -28.59 11.33
C ALA A 366 -1.92 -28.24 12.26
N ASP A 367 -1.94 -28.86 13.45
CA ASP A 367 -2.98 -28.61 14.44
C ASP A 367 -2.79 -27.24 15.13
N ASP A 368 -1.56 -27.00 15.59
CA ASP A 368 -1.13 -25.75 16.21
C ASP A 368 -0.93 -24.60 15.21
N SER A 369 -1.00 -23.36 15.72
CA SER A 369 -0.64 -22.13 14.99
C SER A 369 0.76 -21.67 15.37
N VAL A 370 1.49 -21.11 14.41
CA VAL A 370 2.72 -20.36 14.66
C VAL A 370 2.32 -19.00 15.24
N HIS A 371 2.78 -18.72 16.46
CA HIS A 371 2.54 -17.46 17.17
C HIS A 371 3.73 -16.51 16.99
N PRO A 372 3.55 -15.18 17.10
CA PRO A 372 4.65 -14.24 17.04
C PRO A 372 5.59 -14.36 18.25
N VAL A 373 6.83 -13.90 18.09
CA VAL A 373 7.86 -13.89 19.14
C VAL A 373 7.33 -13.13 20.38
N GLY A 374 7.35 -13.82 21.53
CA GLY A 374 6.82 -13.28 22.78
C GLY A 374 5.29 -13.15 22.83
N GLN A 375 4.55 -13.79 21.90
CA GLN A 375 3.09 -13.72 21.78
C GLN A 375 2.55 -12.27 21.68
N SER A 376 3.31 -11.39 21.01
CA SER A 376 3.04 -9.96 20.96
C SER A 376 3.09 -9.39 19.54
N LEU A 377 2.33 -8.32 19.28
CA LEU A 377 2.40 -7.55 18.04
C LEU A 377 3.64 -6.65 18.06
N THR A 378 4.46 -6.72 17.02
CA THR A 378 5.73 -5.97 16.91
C THR A 378 5.49 -4.48 16.64
N MET A 379 4.44 -4.16 15.89
CA MET A 379 3.90 -2.81 15.69
C MET A 379 2.41 -2.93 15.36
N VAL A 380 1.61 -1.95 15.76
CA VAL A 380 0.25 -1.71 15.25
C VAL A 380 0.20 -0.29 14.67
N SER A 381 -0.48 -0.12 13.54
CA SER A 381 -0.89 1.18 13.03
C SER A 381 -2.42 1.28 13.02
N PRO A 382 -3.02 2.28 13.71
CA PRO A 382 -4.46 2.49 13.66
C PRO A 382 -4.90 2.91 12.24
N ASP A 383 -4.17 3.85 11.63
CA ASP A 383 -4.63 4.59 10.45
C ASP A 383 -3.99 4.16 9.13
N GLN A 384 -2.80 3.54 9.16
CA GLN A 384 -2.06 3.19 7.94
C GLN A 384 -2.33 1.76 7.48
N ARG A 385 -2.46 1.58 6.16
CA ARG A 385 -2.40 0.27 5.50
C ARG A 385 -1.02 0.08 4.91
N TYR A 386 -0.22 -0.77 5.55
CA TYR A 386 1.06 -1.17 4.99
C TYR A 386 0.84 -2.27 3.94
N SER A 387 1.57 -2.16 2.83
CA SER A 387 1.43 -3.01 1.64
C SER A 387 2.68 -3.85 1.37
N HIS A 388 3.85 -3.33 1.76
CA HIS A 388 5.15 -3.99 1.61
C HIS A 388 6.07 -3.73 2.80
N VAL A 389 6.95 -4.70 3.12
CA VAL A 389 7.95 -4.60 4.19
C VAL A 389 9.32 -5.10 3.74
N VAL A 390 10.38 -4.36 4.08
CA VAL A 390 11.77 -4.83 3.99
C VAL A 390 12.54 -4.51 5.27
N SER A 391 13.51 -5.34 5.63
CA SER A 391 14.21 -5.23 6.93
C SER A 391 15.73 -5.39 6.83
N GLN A 392 16.45 -4.73 7.74
CA GLN A 392 17.86 -4.97 7.98
C GLN A 392 18.28 -4.76 9.43
N ARG A 393 19.37 -5.42 9.82
CA ARG A 393 20.11 -5.16 11.06
C ARG A 393 21.07 -3.99 10.82
N VAL A 394 21.18 -3.08 11.79
CA VAL A 394 22.00 -1.87 11.73
C VAL A 394 22.74 -1.73 13.05
N GLN A 395 24.07 -1.66 12.98
CA GLN A 395 24.90 -1.46 14.16
C GLN A 395 24.95 0.03 14.51
N ALA A 396 24.51 0.37 15.73
CA ALA A 396 24.63 1.70 16.29
C ALA A 396 26.08 1.98 16.75
N ALA A 397 26.41 3.25 17.03
CA ALA A 397 27.75 3.67 17.41
C ALA A 397 28.26 3.08 18.74
N ASN A 398 27.37 2.56 19.59
CA ASN A 398 27.71 1.82 20.80
C ASN A 398 27.97 0.31 20.54
N GLY A 399 27.96 -0.13 19.28
CA GLY A 399 28.14 -1.53 18.88
C GLY A 399 26.88 -2.40 18.99
N LYS A 400 25.78 -1.92 19.58
CA LYS A 400 24.51 -2.64 19.67
C LYS A 400 23.84 -2.68 18.28
N ASP A 401 23.41 -3.88 17.89
CA ASP A 401 22.62 -4.07 16.67
C ASP A 401 21.13 -3.81 16.93
N PHE A 402 20.51 -3.02 16.06
CA PHE A 402 19.08 -2.77 16.02
C PHE A 402 18.47 -3.35 14.74
N THR A 403 17.20 -3.76 14.79
CA THR A 403 16.44 -4.11 13.59
C THR A 403 15.68 -2.87 13.11
N VAL A 404 15.86 -2.50 11.83
CA VAL A 404 15.08 -1.47 11.16
C VAL A 404 14.17 -2.11 10.13
N LEU A 405 12.88 -1.75 10.20
CA LEU A 405 11.86 -2.06 9.21
C LEU A 405 11.61 -0.82 8.35
N PHE A 406 11.41 -1.03 7.05
CA PHE A 406 10.88 -0.05 6.13
C PHE A 406 9.53 -0.56 5.64
N LEU A 407 8.47 0.20 5.94
CA LEU A 407 7.07 -0.17 5.75
C LEU A 407 6.45 0.81 4.75
N LEU A 408 5.96 0.30 3.62
CA LEU A 408 5.43 1.13 2.53
C LEU A 408 3.90 1.05 2.51
N THR A 409 3.22 2.19 2.60
CA THR A 409 1.75 2.25 2.59
C THR A 409 1.16 2.01 1.20
N GLU A 410 -0.11 1.60 1.12
CA GLU A 410 -0.86 1.52 -0.14
C GLU A 410 -0.89 2.86 -0.92
N SER A 411 -0.73 3.99 -0.21
CA SER A 411 -0.75 5.36 -0.74
C SER A 411 0.62 5.92 -1.18
N GLY A 412 1.72 5.18 -0.99
CA GLY A 412 3.05 5.61 -1.42
C GLY A 412 3.88 6.38 -0.38
N TYR A 413 3.57 6.24 0.91
CA TYR A 413 4.38 6.75 2.01
C TYR A 413 5.28 5.64 2.57
N LEU A 414 6.56 5.92 2.79
CA LEU A 414 7.54 4.99 3.32
C LEU A 414 7.87 5.37 4.77
N HIS A 415 7.49 4.51 5.70
CA HIS A 415 7.77 4.67 7.13
C HIS A 415 9.01 3.86 7.48
N LYS A 416 10.00 4.52 8.10
CA LYS A 416 11.18 3.85 8.66
C LYS A 416 10.99 3.70 10.16
N ALA A 417 11.07 2.47 10.65
CA ALA A 417 10.86 2.15 12.06
C ALA A 417 12.00 1.32 12.64
N VAL A 418 12.52 1.74 13.79
CA VAL A 418 13.49 0.96 14.58
C VAL A 418 12.76 0.15 15.65
N LEU A 419 13.16 -1.12 15.81
CA LEU A 419 12.68 -2.00 16.87
C LEU A 419 13.62 -1.93 18.06
N MET A 420 13.05 -1.64 19.24
CA MET A 420 13.79 -1.34 20.48
C MET A 420 13.16 -2.11 21.66
N GLU A 421 13.81 -2.11 22.82
CA GLU A 421 13.34 -2.87 24.00
C GLU A 421 11.99 -2.38 24.54
N LYS A 422 11.62 -1.12 24.28
CA LYS A 422 10.35 -0.50 24.68
C LYS A 422 9.25 -0.60 23.60
N GLY A 423 9.50 -1.33 22.52
CA GLY A 423 8.63 -1.41 21.32
C GLY A 423 9.21 -0.67 20.12
N ALA A 424 8.44 -0.61 19.03
CA ALA A 424 8.85 0.04 17.78
C ALA A 424 8.70 1.58 17.83
N HIS A 425 9.60 2.30 17.17
CA HIS A 425 9.54 3.75 16.98
C HIS A 425 9.72 4.11 15.50
N ILE A 426 8.79 4.90 14.96
CA ILE A 426 8.88 5.45 13.60
C ILE A 426 9.78 6.69 13.65
N ILE A 427 10.89 6.63 12.93
CA ILE A 427 11.94 7.66 12.83
C ILE A 427 11.52 8.75 11.85
N GLU A 428 11.04 8.35 10.67
CA GLU A 428 10.69 9.24 9.57
C GLU A 428 9.58 8.62 8.70
N GLU A 429 8.73 9.49 8.16
CA GLU A 429 7.75 9.20 7.11
C GLU A 429 8.18 9.96 5.85
N ILE A 430 8.35 9.25 4.74
CA ILE A 430 8.79 9.82 3.46
C ILE A 430 7.68 9.62 2.44
N GLN A 431 7.06 10.70 1.97
CA GLN A 431 6.19 10.65 0.80
C GLN A 431 7.05 10.39 -0.45
N VAL A 432 6.92 9.19 -1.06
CA VAL A 432 7.82 8.73 -2.13
C VAL A 432 7.46 9.34 -3.50
N PHE A 433 6.21 9.72 -3.68
CA PHE A 433 5.66 10.27 -4.92
C PHE A 433 4.86 11.55 -4.62
N GLU A 434 5.04 12.61 -5.43
CA GLU A 434 4.36 13.91 -5.21
C GLU A 434 2.83 13.81 -5.13
N GLN A 435 2.25 12.85 -5.85
CA GLN A 435 0.85 12.47 -5.74
C GLN A 435 0.73 11.06 -5.14
N PRO A 436 -0.10 10.86 -4.08
CA PRO A 436 -0.32 9.54 -3.49
C PRO A 436 -0.84 8.54 -4.52
N GLN A 437 -0.16 7.40 -4.66
CA GLN A 437 -0.41 6.44 -5.73
C GLN A 437 -0.17 4.99 -5.31
N ALA A 438 -0.89 4.08 -5.97
CA ALA A 438 -0.89 2.66 -5.63
C ALA A 438 0.44 1.98 -5.99
N VAL A 439 1.29 1.77 -5.00
CA VAL A 439 2.57 1.05 -5.09
C VAL A 439 2.41 -0.40 -5.57
N LYS A 440 3.52 -1.01 -5.96
CA LYS A 440 3.59 -2.35 -6.59
C LYS A 440 4.73 -3.23 -6.06
N ASN A 441 5.82 -2.63 -5.57
CA ASN A 441 6.97 -3.36 -5.06
C ASN A 441 7.88 -2.49 -4.17
N LEU A 442 8.65 -3.12 -3.28
CA LEU A 442 9.66 -2.52 -2.42
C LEU A 442 10.89 -3.44 -2.34
N VAL A 443 12.07 -2.97 -2.76
CA VAL A 443 13.31 -3.76 -2.74
C VAL A 443 14.44 -3.01 -2.02
N LEU A 444 15.06 -3.63 -1.03
CA LEU A 444 16.16 -3.06 -0.25
C LEU A 444 17.53 -3.55 -0.74
N SER A 445 18.37 -2.63 -1.21
CA SER A 445 19.76 -2.89 -1.59
C SER A 445 20.70 -2.47 -0.46
N LYS A 446 20.90 -3.37 0.51
CA LYS A 446 21.70 -3.15 1.74
C LYS A 446 23.11 -2.64 1.43
N SER A 447 23.78 -3.22 0.44
CA SER A 447 25.12 -2.83 -0.01
C SER A 447 25.21 -1.48 -0.75
N LYS A 448 24.07 -0.92 -1.19
CA LYS A 448 23.98 0.41 -1.81
C LYS A 448 23.33 1.46 -0.91
N GLY A 449 22.90 1.09 0.31
CA GLY A 449 22.21 1.97 1.25
C GLY A 449 20.90 2.58 0.73
N VAL A 450 20.18 1.86 -0.14
CA VAL A 450 18.97 2.39 -0.81
C VAL A 450 17.83 1.38 -0.92
N LEU A 451 16.62 1.91 -0.95
CA LEU A 451 15.38 1.25 -1.33
C LEU A 451 14.98 1.64 -2.74
N PHE A 452 14.39 0.70 -3.46
CA PHE A 452 13.71 0.91 -4.73
C PHE A 452 12.21 0.69 -4.54
N VAL A 453 11.41 1.70 -4.86
CA VAL A 453 9.95 1.69 -4.73
C VAL A 453 9.34 1.72 -6.12
N GLY A 454 8.58 0.69 -6.48
CA GLY A 454 7.92 0.59 -7.78
C GLY A 454 6.44 0.97 -7.72
N SER A 455 5.98 1.75 -8.69
CA SER A 455 4.56 2.06 -8.92
C SER A 455 4.15 1.72 -10.36
N SER A 456 2.95 2.15 -10.79
CA SER A 456 2.55 2.08 -12.20
C SER A 456 3.23 3.14 -13.09
N GLU A 457 3.83 4.17 -12.50
CA GLU A 457 4.43 5.31 -13.21
C GLU A 457 5.95 5.16 -13.38
N GLY A 458 6.63 4.50 -12.44
CA GLY A 458 8.07 4.28 -12.51
C GLY A 458 8.66 3.60 -11.28
N VAL A 459 9.97 3.80 -11.08
CA VAL A 459 10.73 3.31 -9.92
C VAL A 459 11.51 4.45 -9.30
N VAL A 460 11.25 4.73 -8.02
CA VAL A 460 11.94 5.76 -7.23
C VAL A 460 13.03 5.11 -6.37
N ARG A 461 14.20 5.78 -6.26
CA ARG A 461 15.31 5.38 -5.39
C ARG A 461 15.33 6.26 -4.14
N VAL A 462 15.13 5.65 -2.98
CA VAL A 462 15.13 6.35 -1.67
C VAL A 462 16.36 5.90 -0.85
N PRO A 463 17.15 6.80 -0.24
CA PRO A 463 18.21 6.41 0.71
C PRO A 463 17.65 5.70 1.94
N SER A 464 18.40 4.76 2.55
CA SER A 464 17.99 4.11 3.81
C SER A 464 18.14 5.01 5.05
N SER A 465 18.89 6.10 4.92
CA SER A 465 19.13 7.12 5.94
C SER A 465 19.60 8.42 5.28
N ASN A 466 19.26 9.56 5.88
CA ASN A 466 19.78 10.87 5.47
C ASN A 466 20.15 11.72 6.70
N CYS A 467 21.23 11.34 7.39
CA CYS A 467 21.68 12.02 8.61
C CYS A 467 21.91 13.53 8.43
N SER A 468 22.18 13.99 7.20
CA SER A 468 22.36 15.42 6.88
C SER A 468 21.11 16.28 7.08
N TYR A 469 19.94 15.66 7.27
CA TYR A 469 18.69 16.34 7.62
C TYR A 469 18.72 16.92 9.06
N TYR A 470 19.46 16.28 9.98
CA TYR A 470 19.58 16.69 11.38
C TYR A 470 20.79 17.63 11.55
N TRP A 471 20.53 18.90 11.83
CA TRP A 471 21.55 19.97 11.77
C TRP A 471 22.12 20.35 13.16
N SER A 472 21.63 19.73 14.22
CA SER A 472 22.13 19.86 15.60
C SER A 472 22.32 18.50 16.28
N CYS A 473 23.12 18.46 17.34
CA CYS A 473 23.27 17.24 18.15
C CYS A 473 21.95 16.77 18.73
N ALA A 474 21.13 17.72 19.20
CA ALA A 474 19.82 17.43 19.79
C ALA A 474 18.89 16.71 18.81
N GLU A 475 18.73 17.24 17.59
CA GLU A 475 17.93 16.58 16.56
C GLU A 475 18.53 15.23 16.13
N CYS A 476 19.85 15.15 15.99
CA CYS A 476 20.53 13.91 15.62
C CYS A 476 20.24 12.79 16.62
N VAL A 477 20.24 13.10 17.92
CA VAL A 477 19.92 12.16 19.01
C VAL A 477 18.40 11.91 19.13
N LEU A 478 17.56 12.96 19.01
CA LEU A 478 16.10 12.82 19.06
C LEU A 478 15.51 12.06 17.87
N SER A 479 16.20 12.03 16.73
CA SER A 479 15.84 11.17 15.59
C SER A 479 15.82 9.67 15.95
N ARG A 480 16.65 9.28 16.92
CA ARG A 480 16.87 7.89 17.36
C ARG A 480 17.24 6.95 16.21
N ASP A 481 17.73 7.49 15.08
CA ASP A 481 18.08 6.72 13.91
C ASP A 481 19.38 5.91 14.16
N PRO A 482 19.35 4.55 14.19
CA PRO A 482 20.55 3.76 14.44
C PRO A 482 21.61 3.95 13.34
N PHE A 483 21.24 4.42 12.15
CA PHE A 483 22.18 4.78 11.10
C PHE A 483 22.96 6.08 11.38
N CYS A 484 22.47 6.97 12.25
CA CYS A 484 22.97 8.34 12.36
C CYS A 484 23.49 8.67 13.77
N GLY A 485 24.63 9.37 13.83
CA GLY A 485 25.22 9.85 15.08
C GLY A 485 25.87 11.22 14.90
N TRP A 486 25.98 11.96 15.99
CA TRP A 486 26.61 13.28 16.00
C TRP A 486 28.13 13.14 16.20
N ASP A 487 28.93 13.65 15.27
CA ASP A 487 30.38 13.79 15.49
C ASP A 487 30.66 15.13 16.21
N PRO A 488 31.11 15.11 17.49
CA PRO A 488 31.42 16.34 18.23
C PRO A 488 32.66 17.09 17.70
N SER A 489 33.48 16.44 16.85
CA SER A 489 34.71 16.98 16.28
C SER A 489 34.44 17.93 15.13
N VAL A 490 33.59 17.52 14.18
CA VAL A 490 33.17 18.35 13.03
C VAL A 490 31.83 19.06 13.24
N LYS A 491 31.05 18.67 14.25
CA LYS A 491 29.72 19.19 14.60
C LYS A 491 28.67 18.99 13.48
N VAL A 492 28.54 17.75 13.04
CA VAL A 492 27.58 17.33 11.99
C VAL A 492 26.98 15.99 12.38
N CYS A 493 25.68 15.79 12.09
CA CYS A 493 25.06 14.47 12.13
C CYS A 493 25.47 13.67 10.88
N THR A 494 26.19 12.58 11.08
CA THR A 494 26.76 11.74 10.01
C THR A 494 26.38 10.27 10.25
N HIS A 495 26.76 9.39 9.32
CA HIS A 495 26.54 7.96 9.49
C HIS A 495 27.30 7.45 10.72
N ALA A 496 26.64 6.75 11.64
CA ALA A 496 27.18 6.33 12.94
C ALA A 496 28.51 5.57 12.79
N THR A 497 28.59 4.67 11.80
CA THR A 497 29.79 3.88 11.45
C THR A 497 30.96 4.68 10.86
N SER A 498 30.80 5.98 10.60
CA SER A 498 31.89 6.87 10.15
C SER A 498 32.61 7.59 11.30
N ILE A 499 32.08 7.51 12.51
CA ILE A 499 32.60 8.19 13.70
C ILE A 499 33.48 7.20 14.48
N GLN A 500 34.73 7.57 14.74
CA GLN A 500 35.71 6.67 15.38
C GLN A 500 35.52 6.55 16.90
N ASP A 501 35.18 7.66 17.57
CA ASP A 501 35.12 7.77 19.03
C ASP A 501 34.06 8.80 19.45
N ASN A 502 33.38 8.55 20.58
CA ASN A 502 32.47 9.51 21.24
C ASN A 502 31.35 10.08 20.33
N ALA A 503 30.74 9.25 19.48
CA ALA A 503 29.54 9.61 18.73
C ALA A 503 28.37 9.95 19.69
N GLY A 504 27.74 11.10 19.49
CA GLY A 504 26.49 11.44 20.18
C GLY A 504 25.31 10.71 19.53
N GLN A 505 24.91 9.58 20.09
CA GLN A 505 23.75 8.79 19.64
C GLN A 505 23.11 8.06 20.84
N ASP A 506 21.78 8.07 20.92
CA ASP A 506 21.01 7.22 21.83
C ASP A 506 19.70 6.80 21.18
N VAL A 507 19.63 5.54 20.73
CA VAL A 507 18.47 4.95 20.07
C VAL A 507 17.38 4.53 21.07
N GLU A 508 17.74 4.09 22.28
CA GLU A 508 16.81 3.50 23.27
C GLU A 508 16.13 4.55 24.17
N GLY A 509 16.81 5.66 24.42
CA GLY A 509 16.31 6.79 25.19
C GLY A 509 15.98 8.02 24.36
N GLY A 510 16.80 8.41 23.39
CA GLY A 510 16.79 9.75 22.78
C GLY A 510 17.34 10.84 23.73
N ASN A 511 18.25 10.50 24.64
CA ASN A 511 18.72 11.36 25.73
C ASN A 511 19.79 12.37 25.27
N VAL A 512 19.34 13.55 24.85
CA VAL A 512 20.19 14.67 24.42
C VAL A 512 21.16 15.11 25.54
N GLN A 513 20.71 15.12 26.80
CA GLN A 513 21.46 15.61 27.95
C GLN A 513 22.67 14.74 28.31
N GLU A 514 22.70 13.49 27.86
CA GLU A 514 23.87 12.60 28.00
C GLU A 514 24.67 12.53 26.70
N ALA A 515 24.02 12.28 25.55
CA ALA A 515 24.69 12.06 24.27
C ALA A 515 25.40 13.31 23.70
N CYS A 516 24.96 14.53 24.04
CA CYS A 516 25.53 15.76 23.50
C CYS A 516 26.58 16.45 24.41
N VAL A 517 26.95 15.85 25.55
CA VAL A 517 27.90 16.47 26.49
C VAL A 517 29.34 16.25 26.04
N SER A 518 29.94 17.30 25.45
CA SER A 518 31.35 17.33 25.08
C SER A 518 32.28 17.10 26.30
N PRO A 519 33.11 16.04 26.33
CA PRO A 519 33.85 15.64 27.55
C PRO A 519 34.99 16.59 27.99
N ARG A 520 35.22 17.71 27.28
CA ARG A 520 36.32 18.65 27.54
C ARG A 520 36.03 19.73 28.62
N PHE A 521 34.81 19.83 29.15
CA PHE A 521 34.45 20.86 30.15
C PHE A 521 33.74 20.31 31.39
N ARG A 522 34.47 19.56 32.24
CA ARG A 522 33.98 19.17 33.60
C ARG A 522 34.19 20.23 34.69
N PHE A 523 34.75 21.40 34.36
CA PHE A 523 34.94 22.51 35.29
C PHE A 523 34.54 23.85 34.63
N GLY A 524 33.38 24.38 34.99
CA GLY A 524 32.93 25.70 34.53
C GLY A 524 31.41 25.85 34.54
N LEU A 525 30.84 26.49 35.57
CA LEU A 525 29.43 26.85 35.62
C LEU A 525 29.13 28.03 34.69
N HIS A 526 28.95 27.79 33.39
CA HIS A 526 28.47 28.83 32.47
C HIS A 526 27.54 28.31 31.37
N LYS A 527 26.53 29.15 31.09
CA LYS A 527 25.49 28.96 30.07
C LYS A 527 26.09 28.58 28.70
N GLY A 528 25.55 27.53 28.08
CA GLY A 528 25.94 27.08 26.75
C GLY A 528 25.83 28.19 25.70
N LYS A 529 26.97 28.51 25.08
CA LYS A 529 27.06 29.18 23.78
C LYS A 529 27.90 28.27 22.87
N ALA A 530 27.46 27.90 21.68
CA ALA A 530 26.12 28.04 21.13
C ALA A 530 25.92 26.95 20.08
N ASP A 531 24.90 26.11 20.25
CA ASP A 531 24.16 25.64 19.08
C ASP A 531 23.48 26.85 18.42
N SER A 532 23.13 26.74 17.15
CA SER A 532 22.64 27.86 16.33
C SER A 532 21.26 28.36 16.75
N PHE A 533 21.22 29.16 17.83
CA PHE A 533 20.03 29.90 18.27
C PHE A 533 19.40 30.63 17.07
N PRO A 534 18.07 30.55 16.90
CA PRO A 534 17.39 31.29 15.85
C PRO A 534 17.66 32.79 16.02
N LEU A 535 18.13 33.43 14.94
CA LEU A 535 18.49 34.84 14.95
C LEU A 535 17.23 35.67 15.25
N GLY A 536 17.26 36.44 16.34
CA GLY A 536 16.08 37.15 16.84
C GLY A 536 15.47 38.12 15.82
N GLU A 537 14.23 37.86 15.42
CA GLU A 537 13.53 38.64 14.39
C GLU A 537 12.89 39.90 15.00
N LEU A 538 13.14 41.06 14.39
CA LEU A 538 12.63 42.36 14.84
C LEU A 538 11.32 42.70 14.13
N VAL A 539 10.19 42.49 14.81
CA VAL A 539 8.86 42.80 14.28
C VAL A 539 8.48 44.23 14.70
N SER A 540 8.38 45.12 13.72
CA SER A 540 7.99 46.52 13.97
C SER A 540 6.50 46.70 13.69
N VAL A 541 5.74 47.23 14.65
CA VAL A 541 4.26 47.33 14.60
C VAL A 541 3.76 48.71 15.02
N SER A 542 2.63 49.16 14.49
CA SER A 542 1.85 50.27 15.01
C SER A 542 1.01 49.80 16.20
N LEU A 543 0.61 50.70 17.09
CA LEU A 543 -0.39 50.34 18.10
C LEU A 543 -1.74 50.06 17.44
N ASN A 544 -2.47 49.07 17.96
CA ASN A 544 -3.68 48.47 17.40
C ASN A 544 -3.51 47.77 16.03
N GLU A 545 -2.28 47.48 15.60
CA GLU A 545 -2.00 46.54 14.50
C GLU A 545 -2.15 45.09 15.01
N VAL A 546 -2.70 44.18 14.19
CA VAL A 546 -2.73 42.75 14.54
C VAL A 546 -1.38 42.13 14.21
N VAL A 547 -0.73 41.56 15.22
CA VAL A 547 0.57 40.91 15.13
C VAL A 547 0.36 39.40 14.96
N ARG A 548 1.01 38.80 13.96
CA ARG A 548 1.16 37.34 13.81
C ARG A 548 2.63 36.98 13.93
N LEU A 549 2.97 36.14 14.90
CA LEU A 549 4.29 35.52 15.03
C LEU A 549 4.17 34.06 14.60
N GLN A 550 4.99 33.63 13.64
CA GLN A 550 4.99 32.23 13.20
C GLN A 550 5.87 31.39 14.13
N CYS A 551 5.47 30.14 14.39
CA CYS A 551 6.38 29.16 14.95
C CYS A 551 6.74 28.14 13.86
N PRO A 552 8.04 27.88 13.61
CA PRO A 552 8.46 26.81 12.71
C PRO A 552 7.83 25.45 13.06
N GLU A 553 7.80 24.58 12.06
CA GLU A 553 7.54 23.16 12.25
C GLU A 553 8.74 22.49 12.92
N ALA A 554 8.46 21.45 13.71
CA ALA A 554 9.42 20.63 14.44
C ALA A 554 9.03 19.15 14.24
N SER A 555 9.65 18.23 14.99
CA SER A 555 9.17 16.84 15.07
C SER A 555 7.67 16.79 15.35
N SER A 556 6.96 15.87 14.69
CA SER A 556 5.54 15.61 14.91
C SER A 556 5.23 15.09 16.32
N LEU A 557 6.25 14.66 17.07
CA LEU A 557 6.15 14.22 18.46
C LEU A 557 6.48 15.36 19.47
N ALA A 558 6.95 16.52 19.01
CA ALA A 558 7.37 17.63 19.85
C ALA A 558 6.21 18.57 20.21
N HIS A 559 6.08 18.91 21.50
CA HIS A 559 5.07 19.88 21.95
C HIS A 559 5.56 21.32 21.76
N ARG A 560 4.95 22.05 20.81
CA ARG A 560 5.25 23.47 20.51
C ARG A 560 4.43 24.41 21.42
N HIS A 561 5.12 25.31 22.12
CA HIS A 561 4.51 26.29 23.03
C HIS A 561 5.22 27.65 22.97
N TRP A 562 4.53 28.71 23.38
CA TRP A 562 5.06 30.06 23.42
C TRP A 562 5.38 30.52 24.85
N GLU A 563 6.43 31.33 25.00
CA GLU A 563 6.80 31.99 26.26
C GLU A 563 7.09 33.49 26.02
N ARG A 564 6.85 34.32 27.05
CA ARG A 564 7.33 35.70 27.09
C ARG A 564 8.26 35.91 28.29
N PRO A 565 9.54 36.25 28.07
CA PRO A 565 10.42 36.66 29.15
C PRO A 565 9.80 37.81 29.96
N ASN A 566 9.58 37.58 31.26
CA ASN A 566 8.99 38.53 32.22
C ASN A 566 7.48 38.85 32.04
N SER A 567 6.70 38.04 31.31
CA SER A 567 5.26 38.22 31.19
C SER A 567 4.51 36.90 30.98
N ARG A 568 3.22 36.84 31.33
CA ARG A 568 2.38 35.65 31.05
C ARG A 568 1.55 35.88 29.79
N LEU A 569 1.49 34.87 28.92
CA LEU A 569 0.49 34.81 27.86
C LEU A 569 -0.87 34.48 28.50
N SER A 570 -1.82 35.42 28.43
CA SER A 570 -3.21 35.19 28.86
C SER A 570 -4.09 34.85 27.64
N PRO A 571 -4.97 33.84 27.71
CA PRO A 571 -5.89 33.52 26.60
C PRO A 571 -6.74 34.72 26.13
N ASP A 572 -7.00 35.69 27.00
CA ASP A 572 -7.78 36.90 26.70
C ASP A 572 -7.04 37.92 25.80
N LEU A 573 -5.73 37.76 25.64
CA LEU A 573 -4.85 38.69 24.92
C LEU A 573 -4.11 38.04 23.75
N TYR A 574 -4.04 36.71 23.70
CA TYR A 574 -3.26 35.95 22.73
C TYR A 574 -4.05 34.74 22.23
N LEU A 575 -4.22 34.66 20.90
CA LEU A 575 -4.77 33.50 20.22
C LEU A 575 -3.62 32.68 19.62
N GLN A 576 -3.49 31.42 20.04
CA GLN A 576 -2.60 30.45 19.39
C GLN A 576 -3.45 29.58 18.45
N LEU A 577 -3.01 29.41 17.20
CA LEU A 577 -3.65 28.52 16.22
C LEU A 577 -2.92 27.18 16.10
N GLU A 578 -3.59 26.21 15.46
CA GLU A 578 -3.11 24.84 15.24
C GLU A 578 -1.82 24.76 14.40
N ASP A 579 -1.59 25.75 13.51
CA ASP A 579 -0.32 25.91 12.79
C ASP A 579 0.86 26.23 13.73
N GLY A 580 0.59 26.58 14.99
CA GLY A 580 1.54 26.99 16.02
C GLY A 580 1.79 28.49 16.06
N SER A 581 1.09 29.30 15.26
CA SER A 581 1.27 30.75 15.21
C SER A 581 0.55 31.47 16.35
N LEU A 582 1.13 32.58 16.81
CA LEU A 582 0.63 33.40 17.92
C LEU A 582 0.13 34.75 17.39
N HIS A 583 -1.13 35.07 17.68
CA HIS A 583 -1.82 36.27 17.20
C HIS A 583 -2.29 37.15 18.35
N PHE A 584 -2.09 38.45 18.26
CA PHE A 584 -2.51 39.42 19.29
C PHE A 584 -2.59 40.84 18.74
N LEU A 585 -3.27 41.74 19.48
CA LEU A 585 -3.29 43.16 19.18
C LEU A 585 -2.07 43.87 19.76
N ALA A 586 -1.40 44.71 18.96
CA ALA A 586 -0.25 45.52 19.37
C ALA A 586 -0.67 46.63 20.36
N THR A 587 -0.51 46.35 21.65
CA THR A 587 -0.70 47.29 22.77
C THR A 587 0.64 47.47 23.49
N PRO A 588 0.83 48.50 24.33
CA PRO A 588 2.07 48.65 25.10
C PRO A 588 2.42 47.44 25.98
N ALA A 589 1.43 46.67 26.43
CA ALA A 589 1.63 45.44 27.21
C ALA A 589 2.10 44.23 26.36
N THR A 590 1.82 44.24 25.05
CA THR A 590 2.21 43.18 24.09
C THR A 590 3.47 43.53 23.28
N LEU A 591 4.18 44.61 23.62
CA LEU A 591 5.52 44.88 23.10
C LEU A 591 6.58 44.13 23.95
N GLY A 592 7.69 43.71 23.32
CA GLY A 592 8.78 42.98 23.98
C GLY A 592 9.13 41.65 23.32
N HIS A 593 9.80 40.79 24.08
CA HIS A 593 10.28 39.49 23.61
C HIS A 593 9.16 38.42 23.63
N TYR A 594 9.25 37.51 22.64
CA TYR A 594 8.46 36.30 22.50
C TYR A 594 9.39 35.17 22.06
N LEU A 595 9.22 33.98 22.64
CA LEU A 595 9.95 32.75 22.30
C LEU A 595 8.93 31.71 21.83
N CYS A 596 9.14 31.06 20.68
CA CYS A 596 8.51 29.77 20.43
C CYS A 596 9.49 28.65 20.76
N LEU A 597 9.04 27.71 21.56
CA LEU A 597 9.80 26.60 22.12
C LEU A 597 9.18 25.29 21.66
N SER A 598 10.00 24.26 21.48
CA SER A 598 9.54 22.87 21.40
C SER A 598 10.12 22.08 22.56
N THR A 599 9.30 21.22 23.15
CA THR A 599 9.73 20.21 24.13
C THR A 599 9.48 18.82 23.57
N GLU A 600 10.51 17.99 23.55
CA GLU A 600 10.47 16.60 23.08
C GLU A 600 11.38 15.76 23.97
N ASN A 601 10.89 14.61 24.46
CA ASN A 601 11.64 13.71 25.34
C ASN A 601 12.31 14.38 26.57
N GLY A 602 11.76 15.49 27.07
CA GLY A 602 12.33 16.28 28.16
C GLY A 602 13.47 17.22 27.77
N PHE A 603 13.91 17.23 26.51
CA PHE A 603 14.74 18.29 25.93
C PHE A 603 13.86 19.46 25.47
N GLN A 604 14.35 20.70 25.58
CA GLN A 604 13.63 21.92 25.18
C GLN A 604 14.54 22.83 24.34
N GLN A 605 14.05 23.27 23.18
CA GLN A 605 14.79 24.15 22.26
C GLN A 605 13.96 25.35 21.77
N ASN A 606 14.64 26.44 21.45
CA ASN A 606 14.03 27.64 20.85
C ASN A 606 13.92 27.45 19.33
N LEU A 607 12.68 27.37 18.82
CA LEU A 607 12.42 27.31 17.37
C LEU A 607 12.47 28.71 16.74
N ALA A 608 11.96 29.72 17.44
CA ALA A 608 11.99 31.10 16.98
C ALA A 608 12.07 32.09 18.15
N ILE A 609 12.73 33.21 17.92
CA ILE A 609 12.87 34.31 18.88
C ILE A 609 12.41 35.59 18.18
N TYR A 610 11.42 36.26 18.76
CA TYR A 610 10.86 37.51 18.24
C TYR A 610 11.05 38.65 19.23
N GLN A 611 11.27 39.84 18.70
CA GLN A 611 11.25 41.09 19.46
C GLN A 611 10.28 42.06 18.80
N VAL A 612 9.14 42.29 19.44
CA VAL A 612 8.08 43.18 18.94
C VAL A 612 8.32 44.60 19.49
N LYS A 613 8.40 45.59 18.60
CA LYS A 613 8.61 47.01 18.95
C LYS A 613 7.64 47.92 18.20
N GLN A 614 7.31 49.05 18.79
CA GLN A 614 6.52 50.08 18.13
C GLN A 614 7.32 50.73 16.98
N LYS A 615 6.69 50.92 15.81
CA LYS A 615 7.19 51.74 14.70
C LYS A 615 7.42 53.17 15.21
N SER A 616 8.66 53.67 15.15
CA SER A 616 8.99 55.04 15.54
C SER A 616 8.56 56.03 14.45
N SER A 617 7.56 56.86 14.74
CA SER A 617 7.16 57.97 13.86
C SER A 617 8.33 58.93 13.65
N PRO A 618 8.67 59.33 12.40
CA PRO A 618 9.69 60.33 12.16
C PRO A 618 9.22 61.68 12.73
N THR A 619 9.89 62.17 13.77
CA THR A 619 9.52 63.42 14.42
C THR A 619 9.90 64.60 13.52
N PRO A 620 8.99 65.57 13.25
CA PRO A 620 9.36 66.79 12.54
C PRO A 620 10.44 67.56 13.30
N GLN A 621 11.48 68.01 12.60
CA GLN A 621 12.49 68.89 13.20
C GLN A 621 11.85 70.24 13.57
N ALA A 622 11.77 70.53 14.86
CA ALA A 622 11.37 71.84 15.35
C ALA A 622 12.51 72.85 15.11
N THR A 623 12.38 73.69 14.08
CA THR A 623 13.31 74.81 13.83
C THR A 623 13.21 75.82 14.98
N ALA A 624 14.25 75.87 15.81
CA ALA A 624 14.35 76.82 16.92
C ALA A 624 14.57 78.26 16.40
N MET A 625 13.57 79.12 16.54
CA MET A 625 13.72 80.56 16.29
C MET A 625 14.57 81.18 17.42
N THR A 626 15.82 81.52 17.12
CA THR A 626 16.72 82.17 18.09
C THR A 626 16.68 83.68 17.89
N THR A 627 16.12 84.40 18.86
CA THR A 627 15.93 85.85 18.79
C THR A 627 17.22 86.61 19.10
N THR A 628 17.83 87.26 18.09
CA THR A 628 19.02 88.12 18.27
C THR A 628 18.68 89.61 18.12
N ARG A 629 18.92 90.41 19.17
CA ARG A 629 18.82 91.87 19.16
C ARG A 629 20.15 92.49 18.63
N PRO A 630 20.13 93.59 17.85
CA PRO A 630 21.27 93.94 17.00
C PRO A 630 22.35 94.81 17.67
N GLN A 631 23.56 94.77 17.11
CA GLN A 631 24.60 95.81 17.21
C GLN A 631 25.25 96.05 15.83
N SER A 632 25.70 97.28 15.61
CA SER A 632 26.35 97.81 14.39
C SER A 632 27.02 99.16 14.77
N PRO A 633 27.85 99.81 13.92
CA PRO A 633 28.35 99.45 12.59
C PRO A 633 29.90 99.62 12.45
N ALA A 634 30.37 99.82 11.21
CA ALA A 634 31.64 100.41 10.75
C ALA A 634 32.84 99.47 10.42
N LEU A 635 33.57 99.66 9.31
CA LEU A 635 33.31 100.30 7.98
C LEU A 635 34.40 99.74 6.98
N PRO A 636 34.22 99.82 5.64
CA PRO A 636 35.10 99.20 4.62
C PRO A 636 36.17 100.18 4.10
N PRO A 637 36.82 99.90 2.94
CA PRO A 637 36.35 100.61 1.72
C PRO A 637 36.48 99.86 0.36
N THR A 638 35.53 100.11 -0.56
CA THR A 638 35.68 100.28 -2.05
C THR A 638 36.30 99.14 -2.93
N THR A 639 35.96 98.86 -4.20
CA THR A 639 35.09 99.42 -5.30
C THR A 639 35.03 98.37 -6.46
N GLN A 640 34.11 98.34 -7.47
CA GLN A 640 32.82 99.04 -7.70
C GLN A 640 31.81 98.24 -8.57
N ALA A 641 31.99 98.19 -9.90
CA ALA A 641 31.03 97.72 -10.93
C ALA A 641 31.75 97.46 -12.28
N GLY A 642 31.18 96.83 -13.32
CA GLY A 642 29.89 96.11 -13.44
C GLY A 642 29.36 95.99 -14.88
N SER A 643 28.17 95.39 -15.02
CA SER A 643 27.17 95.51 -16.12
C SER A 643 27.53 95.24 -17.59
N GLY A 644 26.73 94.35 -18.23
CA GLY A 644 25.99 94.74 -19.44
C GLY A 644 26.15 93.89 -20.72
N GLY A 645 25.02 93.61 -21.39
CA GLY A 645 24.95 93.78 -22.85
C GLY A 645 24.98 92.55 -23.75
N TRP A 646 23.82 91.93 -23.92
CA TRP A 646 23.39 91.13 -25.08
C TRP A 646 23.88 91.65 -26.46
N LEU A 647 24.18 90.73 -27.42
CA LEU A 647 23.32 90.46 -28.60
C LEU A 647 23.88 89.35 -29.54
N THR A 648 23.05 88.93 -30.50
CA THR A 648 23.23 87.86 -31.52
C THR A 648 23.19 88.50 -32.94
N PRO A 649 22.89 87.85 -34.10
CA PRO A 649 22.74 86.43 -34.47
C PRO A 649 23.41 86.01 -35.81
N HIS A 650 23.23 84.74 -36.22
CA HIS A 650 22.76 84.27 -37.55
C HIS A 650 22.50 82.74 -37.42
N LEU A 651 21.26 82.23 -37.55
CA LEU A 651 20.53 81.89 -38.78
C LEU A 651 21.34 80.97 -39.71
N THR A 652 20.99 79.70 -39.93
CA THR A 652 19.64 79.17 -40.28
C THR A 652 19.31 77.75 -39.76
N GLY A 653 18.03 77.42 -39.72
CA GLY A 653 17.48 76.04 -39.80
C GLY A 653 16.38 76.01 -40.89
N PRO A 654 15.25 75.27 -40.76
CA PRO A 654 14.87 74.36 -39.66
C PRO A 654 13.98 73.13 -40.08
N LYS A 655 13.33 72.48 -39.09
CA LYS A 655 12.08 71.64 -39.15
C LYS A 655 12.21 70.19 -39.69
N GLN A 656 11.43 69.21 -39.23
CA GLN A 656 10.41 69.11 -38.13
C GLN A 656 10.37 67.63 -37.66
N THR A 657 10.31 67.17 -36.40
CA THR A 657 9.69 67.52 -35.08
C THR A 657 8.21 67.25 -34.86
N LYS A 658 7.91 66.23 -34.03
CA LYS A 658 7.16 66.39 -32.76
C LYS A 658 7.47 65.25 -31.75
N PRO A 659 7.31 65.46 -30.42
CA PRO A 659 7.82 64.63 -29.30
C PRO A 659 6.67 63.84 -28.61
N GLU A 660 6.50 63.53 -27.29
CA GLU A 660 6.76 64.13 -25.95
C GLU A 660 6.85 63.00 -24.85
N PRO A 661 7.75 63.03 -23.80
CA PRO A 661 8.15 61.85 -23.00
C PRO A 661 8.04 61.94 -21.44
N THR A 662 8.36 60.83 -20.72
CA THR A 662 8.64 60.71 -19.25
C THR A 662 9.22 59.29 -18.98
N ALA A 663 9.83 58.85 -17.86
CA ALA A 663 10.26 59.41 -16.55
C ALA A 663 11.47 58.54 -15.99
N PRO A 664 12.21 58.94 -14.91
CA PRO A 664 13.49 58.30 -14.55
C PRO A 664 13.51 57.30 -13.36
N ALA A 665 14.58 56.50 -13.29
CA ALA A 665 14.84 55.48 -12.25
C ALA A 665 15.50 56.03 -10.96
N ARG A 666 15.53 55.19 -9.90
CA ARG A 666 16.26 55.44 -8.65
C ARG A 666 16.73 54.13 -8.00
N GLU A 667 17.99 54.08 -7.61
CA GLU A 667 18.63 52.89 -7.02
C GLU A 667 18.26 52.69 -5.53
N THR A 668 18.26 51.44 -5.08
CA THR A 668 18.10 51.04 -3.67
C THR A 668 19.06 49.90 -3.32
N PRO A 669 19.55 49.81 -2.07
CA PRO A 669 20.59 48.86 -1.68
C PRO A 669 20.07 47.43 -1.52
N VAL A 670 20.85 46.45 -2.01
CA VAL A 670 20.57 45.02 -1.87
C VAL A 670 20.68 44.61 -0.39
N THR A 671 19.63 43.96 0.12
CA THR A 671 19.65 43.25 1.41
C THR A 671 19.26 41.81 1.17
N THR A 672 20.19 40.87 1.39
CA THR A 672 20.00 39.45 1.08
C THR A 672 18.94 38.81 1.99
N ARG A 673 17.76 38.51 1.42
CA ARG A 673 16.78 37.64 2.08
C ARG A 673 17.29 36.20 2.14
N ARG A 674 17.17 35.57 3.31
CA ARG A 674 17.39 34.13 3.52
C ARG A 674 16.23 33.39 2.86
N THR A 675 16.50 32.54 1.88
CA THR A 675 15.46 31.77 1.16
C THR A 675 14.82 30.72 2.06
N SER A 676 13.55 30.42 1.80
CA SER A 676 12.79 29.33 2.43
C SER A 676 13.31 27.97 1.99
N ARG A 677 12.96 26.92 2.75
CA ARG A 677 13.18 25.52 2.35
C ARG A 677 12.50 25.26 1.00
N ASN A 678 13.30 24.96 -0.01
CA ASN A 678 13.02 24.16 -1.20
C ASN A 678 14.36 23.98 -1.92
N PHE A 679 14.76 22.74 -2.19
CA PHE A 679 15.94 22.46 -3.00
C PHE A 679 15.57 21.50 -4.12
N THR A 680 16.03 21.82 -5.34
CA THR A 680 15.58 21.19 -6.57
C THR A 680 16.16 19.79 -6.76
N PHE A 681 15.29 18.84 -7.06
CA PHE A 681 15.71 17.57 -7.67
C PHE A 681 16.23 17.86 -9.08
N TRP A 682 17.37 17.29 -9.46
CA TRP A 682 17.89 17.44 -10.82
C TRP A 682 17.18 16.44 -11.74
N VAL A 683 16.09 16.88 -12.37
CA VAL A 683 15.54 16.23 -13.57
C VAL A 683 16.18 16.88 -14.79
N GLU A 684 16.87 16.08 -15.59
CA GLU A 684 17.41 16.51 -16.88
C GLU A 684 16.33 16.31 -17.95
N GLN A 685 15.69 17.41 -18.39
CA GLN A 685 14.65 17.35 -19.43
C GLN A 685 14.74 18.53 -20.40
N SER A 686 14.56 18.20 -21.69
CA SER A 686 14.48 19.16 -22.79
C SER A 686 13.18 19.97 -22.72
N GLY A 687 13.29 21.30 -22.82
CA GLY A 687 12.13 22.20 -22.71
C GLY A 687 11.31 22.36 -23.99
N GLU A 688 10.02 22.57 -23.81
CA GLU A 688 9.10 23.23 -24.75
C GLU A 688 8.21 24.23 -23.97
N THR A 689 7.50 25.12 -24.66
CA THR A 689 7.08 26.42 -24.12
C THR A 689 5.75 26.43 -23.36
N GLU A 690 5.69 27.22 -22.28
CA GLU A 690 4.48 27.54 -21.52
C GLU A 690 3.49 28.45 -22.28
N THR A 691 2.22 28.40 -21.88
CA THR A 691 1.22 29.46 -22.11
C THR A 691 0.42 29.70 -20.84
N GLU A 692 0.23 30.97 -20.46
CA GLU A 692 -0.38 31.38 -19.18
C GLU A 692 -1.89 31.05 -19.07
N ALA A 693 -2.35 30.83 -17.83
CA ALA A 693 -3.77 30.85 -17.46
C ALA A 693 -3.95 31.39 -16.03
N GLU A 694 -4.83 32.37 -15.84
CA GLU A 694 -5.02 33.06 -14.57
C GLU A 694 -6.05 32.39 -13.62
N TRP A 695 -5.72 32.43 -12.34
CA TRP A 695 -6.62 32.60 -11.18
C TRP A 695 -8.13 32.30 -11.32
N TRP A 696 -8.60 31.26 -10.63
CA TRP A 696 -9.86 31.30 -9.86
C TRP A 696 -9.75 30.53 -8.55
N GLY A 697 -9.68 31.26 -7.42
CA GLY A 697 -9.84 30.70 -6.08
C GLY A 697 -11.26 30.93 -5.56
N GLY A 698 -12.14 29.93 -5.66
CA GLY A 698 -13.57 30.14 -5.36
C GLY A 698 -14.43 28.94 -4.94
N GLU A 699 -13.98 27.69 -5.07
CA GLU A 699 -14.85 26.51 -4.83
C GLU A 699 -14.32 25.54 -3.76
N LYS A 700 -14.73 25.74 -2.50
CA LYS A 700 -14.63 24.70 -1.44
C LYS A 700 -15.85 24.59 -0.51
N LEU A 701 -16.98 25.26 -0.82
CA LEU A 701 -18.14 25.34 0.09
C LEU A 701 -19.50 24.91 -0.51
N LEU A 702 -19.55 24.47 -1.78
CA LEU A 702 -20.82 24.04 -2.43
C LEU A 702 -21.01 22.52 -2.51
N LEU A 703 -19.94 21.72 -2.40
CA LEU A 703 -19.99 20.26 -2.61
C LEU A 703 -20.87 19.51 -1.58
N GLY A 704 -21.15 20.12 -0.41
CA GLY A 704 -22.05 19.56 0.61
C GLY A 704 -23.55 19.72 0.33
N GLN A 705 -23.97 20.61 -0.58
CA GLN A 705 -25.40 20.87 -0.83
C GLN A 705 -26.02 20.06 -1.98
N THR A 706 -25.21 19.43 -2.84
CA THR A 706 -25.70 18.59 -3.94
C THR A 706 -26.10 17.20 -3.46
N TYR A 707 -25.24 16.53 -2.68
CA TYR A 707 -25.47 15.16 -2.20
C TYR A 707 -26.81 14.98 -1.46
N LEU A 708 -27.17 15.95 -0.61
CA LEU A 708 -28.44 15.93 0.14
C LEU A 708 -29.69 16.06 -0.75
N LYS A 709 -29.59 16.68 -1.94
CA LYS A 709 -30.72 16.78 -2.89
C LYS A 709 -30.96 15.45 -3.60
N GLU A 710 -29.89 14.82 -4.09
CA GLU A 710 -29.97 13.51 -4.75
C GLU A 710 -30.51 12.43 -3.80
N LEU A 711 -30.07 12.42 -2.53
CA LEU A 711 -30.54 11.47 -1.53
C LEU A 711 -32.06 11.57 -1.29
N VAL A 712 -32.63 12.78 -1.31
CA VAL A 712 -34.08 13.01 -1.20
C VAL A 712 -34.81 12.52 -2.46
N VAL A 713 -34.29 12.79 -3.66
CA VAL A 713 -34.89 12.32 -4.93
C VAL A 713 -34.93 10.78 -4.98
N VAL A 714 -33.82 10.11 -4.66
CA VAL A 714 -33.74 8.64 -4.60
C VAL A 714 -34.71 8.07 -3.55
N SER A 715 -34.83 8.71 -2.39
CA SER A 715 -35.77 8.31 -1.33
C SER A 715 -37.23 8.40 -1.78
N VAL A 716 -37.61 9.49 -2.47
CA VAL A 716 -38.97 9.66 -3.01
C VAL A 716 -39.25 8.63 -4.10
N LEU A 717 -38.31 8.39 -5.02
CA LEU A 717 -38.46 7.39 -6.08
C LEU A 717 -38.66 5.97 -5.53
N LEU A 718 -37.94 5.59 -4.46
CA LEU A 718 -38.14 4.31 -3.76
C LEU A 718 -39.55 4.21 -3.15
N VAL A 719 -40.03 5.24 -2.45
CA VAL A 719 -41.38 5.26 -1.87
C VAL A 719 -42.47 5.17 -2.96
N CYS A 720 -42.29 5.86 -4.08
CA CYS A 720 -43.18 5.73 -5.25
C CYS A 720 -43.16 4.30 -5.83
N CYS A 721 -41.99 3.69 -5.97
CA CYS A 721 -41.85 2.32 -6.49
C CYS A 721 -42.54 1.28 -5.59
N PHE A 722 -42.30 1.34 -4.27
CA PHE A 722 -43.01 0.48 -3.32
C PHE A 722 -44.53 0.70 -3.34
N SER A 723 -45.00 1.95 -3.50
CA SER A 723 -46.44 2.26 -3.62
C SER A 723 -47.07 1.65 -4.87
N ILE A 724 -46.33 1.64 -5.99
CA ILE A 724 -46.77 0.99 -7.25
C ILE A 724 -46.81 -0.53 -7.08
N LEU A 725 -45.80 -1.14 -6.45
CA LEU A 725 -45.78 -2.59 -6.17
C LEU A 725 -46.92 -3.00 -5.22
N LEU A 726 -47.22 -2.19 -4.19
CA LEU A 726 -48.33 -2.43 -3.27
C LEU A 726 -49.70 -2.32 -3.96
N THR A 727 -49.89 -1.31 -4.82
CA THR A 727 -51.15 -1.15 -5.57
C THR A 727 -51.34 -2.24 -6.64
N MET A 728 -50.27 -2.67 -7.31
CA MET A 728 -50.31 -3.79 -8.28
C MET A 728 -50.59 -5.14 -7.61
N THR A 729 -50.01 -5.42 -6.43
CA THR A 729 -50.31 -6.62 -5.66
C THR A 729 -51.74 -6.61 -5.11
N LEU A 730 -52.21 -5.48 -4.57
CA LEU A 730 -53.62 -5.31 -4.17
C LEU A 730 -54.59 -5.46 -5.35
N TYR A 731 -54.26 -4.92 -6.54
CA TYR A 731 -55.05 -5.11 -7.76
C TYR A 731 -55.10 -6.58 -8.18
N SER A 732 -53.98 -7.29 -8.13
CA SER A 732 -53.87 -8.73 -8.44
C SER A 732 -54.71 -9.59 -7.49
N VAL A 733 -54.69 -9.28 -6.19
CA VAL A 733 -55.57 -9.92 -5.19
C VAL A 733 -57.03 -9.61 -5.48
N ARG A 734 -57.37 -8.34 -5.81
CA ARG A 734 -58.75 -7.92 -6.11
C ARG A 734 -59.30 -8.57 -7.39
N GLN A 735 -58.46 -8.83 -8.39
CA GLN A 735 -58.81 -9.66 -9.55
C GLN A 735 -59.06 -11.13 -9.14
N ARG A 736 -58.17 -11.75 -8.36
CA ARG A 736 -58.35 -13.13 -7.87
C ARG A 736 -59.59 -13.31 -6.98
N CYS A 737 -60.00 -12.28 -6.25
CA CYS A 737 -61.28 -12.29 -5.52
C CYS A 737 -62.48 -12.19 -6.47
N ARG A 738 -62.45 -11.31 -7.49
CA ARG A 738 -63.52 -11.23 -8.50
C ARG A 738 -63.66 -12.50 -9.34
N SER A 739 -62.57 -13.19 -9.66
CA SER A 739 -62.61 -14.45 -10.42
C SER A 739 -63.14 -15.66 -9.62
N ARG A 740 -63.50 -15.49 -8.34
CA ARG A 740 -64.14 -16.54 -7.51
C ARG A 740 -65.66 -16.38 -7.38
N THR A 741 -66.26 -15.36 -7.97
CA THR A 741 -67.71 -15.09 -7.87
C THR A 741 -68.38 -15.01 -9.25
N ALA A 742 -68.42 -16.15 -9.95
CA ALA A 742 -69.27 -16.38 -11.13
C ALA A 742 -69.64 -17.87 -11.20
N PRO A 743 -70.94 -18.25 -11.23
CA PRO A 743 -71.36 -19.65 -11.32
C PRO A 743 -71.24 -20.21 -12.75
N GLN A 744 -70.96 -21.51 -12.87
CA GLN A 744 -70.93 -22.21 -14.15
C GLN A 744 -72.34 -22.58 -14.65
N ALA A 745 -72.48 -22.71 -15.97
CA ALA A 745 -73.64 -23.30 -16.62
C ALA A 745 -73.21 -24.36 -17.66
N ASN A 746 -73.69 -25.59 -17.44
CA ASN A 746 -73.80 -26.78 -18.30
C ASN A 746 -72.99 -26.90 -19.62
N SER A 747 -72.25 -28.01 -19.71
CA SER A 747 -71.79 -28.68 -20.95
C SER A 747 -72.95 -29.27 -21.77
N PRO A 748 -72.78 -29.65 -23.06
CA PRO A 748 -72.31 -31.04 -23.33
C PRO A 748 -71.53 -31.30 -24.65
N GLY A 749 -70.63 -32.30 -24.61
CA GLY A 749 -70.72 -33.45 -25.53
C GLY A 749 -69.69 -33.65 -26.68
N ARG A 750 -69.23 -34.91 -26.78
CA ARG A 750 -68.81 -35.68 -27.99
C ARG A 750 -67.45 -35.34 -28.64
N ASP A 751 -66.70 -36.29 -29.22
CA ASP A 751 -66.75 -37.77 -29.19
C ASP A 751 -65.39 -38.36 -29.67
N SER A 752 -65.02 -39.58 -29.19
CA SER A 752 -64.34 -40.67 -29.95
C SER A 752 -62.92 -40.46 -30.58
N GLU A 753 -62.08 -41.46 -30.94
CA GLU A 753 -61.88 -42.91 -30.68
C GLU A 753 -60.48 -43.33 -31.27
N ARG A 754 -59.86 -44.54 -31.17
CA ARG A 754 -60.08 -45.84 -30.46
C ARG A 754 -58.76 -46.65 -30.46
N GLY A 755 -58.44 -47.32 -29.34
CA GLY A 755 -57.64 -48.58 -29.32
C GLY A 755 -56.10 -48.47 -29.31
N GLY A 756 -55.36 -49.53 -28.95
CA GLY A 756 -55.80 -50.90 -28.61
C GLY A 756 -54.78 -51.73 -27.79
N PRO A 757 -55.15 -52.95 -27.33
CA PRO A 757 -54.58 -53.65 -26.14
C PRO A 757 -54.06 -55.07 -26.51
N PRO A 758 -54.10 -56.17 -25.70
CA PRO A 758 -54.27 -56.37 -24.23
C PRO A 758 -53.15 -57.34 -23.68
N GLU A 759 -53.16 -58.06 -22.54
CA GLU A 759 -53.82 -58.02 -21.20
C GLU A 759 -52.99 -58.86 -20.18
N ARG A 760 -53.27 -58.74 -18.86
CA ARG A 760 -53.84 -59.83 -18.03
C ARG A 760 -53.95 -59.49 -16.52
N GLU A 761 -55.16 -59.66 -15.98
CA GLU A 761 -55.53 -60.36 -14.71
C GLU A 761 -54.74 -60.10 -13.38
N ALA A 762 -55.36 -59.91 -12.19
CA ALA A 762 -56.79 -59.76 -11.85
C ALA A 762 -57.07 -59.17 -10.43
N LEU A 763 -58.18 -58.40 -10.35
CA LEU A 763 -59.21 -58.31 -9.28
C LEU A 763 -58.87 -58.12 -7.76
N ARG A 764 -59.30 -56.94 -7.25
CA ARG A 764 -60.00 -56.64 -5.97
C ARG A 764 -59.29 -56.94 -4.62
N GLY A 765 -59.44 -56.12 -3.57
CA GLY A 765 -60.15 -54.84 -3.40
C GLY A 765 -60.85 -54.74 -2.02
N GLY A 766 -61.00 -53.54 -1.43
CA GLY A 766 -61.80 -53.36 -0.20
C GLY A 766 -61.29 -52.29 0.76
N GLN A 767 -62.19 -51.38 1.15
CA GLN A 767 -61.99 -50.19 1.97
C GLN A 767 -61.66 -50.44 3.46
N SER A 768 -60.77 -49.61 4.01
CA SER A 768 -60.87 -48.77 5.24
C SER A 768 -62.18 -48.78 6.09
N PRO A 769 -62.20 -48.33 7.38
CA PRO A 769 -61.10 -47.97 8.32
C PRO A 769 -61.32 -48.30 9.85
N CYS A 770 -60.40 -47.79 10.70
CA CYS A 770 -60.57 -47.28 12.08
C CYS A 770 -60.50 -48.19 13.35
N SER A 771 -59.95 -47.56 14.42
CA SER A 771 -60.21 -47.73 15.87
C SER A 771 -59.31 -48.61 16.78
N ASN A 772 -58.55 -47.93 17.64
CA ASN A 772 -58.25 -48.16 19.09
C ASN A 772 -58.23 -49.58 19.73
N GLY A 773 -57.17 -49.91 20.50
CA GLY A 773 -57.16 -51.15 21.33
C GLY A 773 -56.00 -51.37 22.33
N MET A 774 -55.95 -50.60 23.43
CA MET A 774 -55.36 -50.89 24.76
C MET A 774 -54.36 -52.07 25.04
N ARG A 775 -53.19 -51.68 25.59
CA ARG A 775 -52.70 -51.95 26.99
C ARG A 775 -52.03 -53.31 27.37
N ASN A 776 -51.29 -53.26 28.50
CA ASN A 776 -50.59 -54.32 29.28
C ASN A 776 -49.18 -54.74 28.76
N GLY A 777 -48.19 -55.05 29.62
CA GLY A 777 -48.13 -54.88 31.09
C GLY A 777 -46.86 -55.44 31.78
N GLN A 778 -46.23 -54.61 32.62
CA GLN A 778 -45.36 -54.85 33.82
C GLN A 778 -44.52 -56.14 34.02
N MET A 779 -43.23 -55.95 34.30
CA MET A 779 -42.46 -56.48 35.47
C MET A 779 -41.37 -55.42 35.83
N ALA A 780 -41.15 -54.95 37.07
CA ALA A 780 -40.70 -55.59 38.32
C ALA A 780 -39.15 -55.79 38.38
N HIS A 781 -38.39 -55.45 39.44
CA HIS A 781 -38.70 -54.80 40.74
C HIS A 781 -37.40 -54.28 41.45
N ASN A 782 -37.56 -53.45 42.52
CA ASN A 782 -36.55 -53.03 43.54
C ASN A 782 -35.39 -52.08 43.10
N GLY A 783 -34.88 -51.17 43.96
CA GLY A 783 -35.27 -50.87 45.36
C GLY A 783 -34.64 -49.60 45.97
N GLN A 784 -35.24 -49.16 47.09
CA GLN A 784 -35.06 -47.96 47.95
C GLN A 784 -33.58 -47.60 48.34
N ALA A 785 -33.23 -46.40 48.87
CA ALA A 785 -33.97 -45.65 49.90
C ALA A 785 -33.60 -44.15 50.09
N ASN A 786 -34.47 -43.48 50.87
CA ASN A 786 -34.31 -42.21 51.61
C ASN A 786 -34.10 -40.89 50.84
N GLY A 787 -34.73 -39.84 51.37
CA GLY A 787 -34.61 -38.45 50.93
C GLY A 787 -35.12 -37.49 52.01
N VAL A 788 -35.09 -36.18 51.74
CA VAL A 788 -35.65 -35.12 52.61
C VAL A 788 -36.37 -34.10 51.74
N VAL A 789 -37.51 -33.59 52.21
CA VAL A 789 -38.28 -32.51 51.54
C VAL A 789 -38.17 -31.23 52.37
N CYS A 790 -37.67 -30.16 51.75
CA CYS A 790 -37.87 -28.79 52.21
C CYS A 790 -38.24 -27.91 51.01
N ASN A 791 -39.37 -27.21 51.11
CA ASN A 791 -39.76 -26.19 50.14
C ASN A 791 -38.99 -24.89 50.38
N VAL A 792 -38.45 -24.27 49.33
CA VAL A 792 -38.43 -22.82 49.09
C VAL A 792 -38.08 -22.58 47.61
N THR A 793 -38.58 -21.48 47.03
CA THR A 793 -38.53 -21.23 45.58
C THR A 793 -37.21 -20.58 45.12
N PRO A 794 -36.64 -21.00 43.97
CA PRO A 794 -35.67 -20.20 43.23
C PRO A 794 -36.38 -19.17 42.34
N ARG A 795 -35.93 -17.92 42.35
CA ARG A 795 -36.21 -16.97 41.26
C ARG A 795 -35.37 -17.34 40.03
N GLY A 796 -35.85 -17.01 38.84
CA GLY A 796 -35.25 -17.45 37.59
C GLY A 796 -33.87 -16.87 37.28
N SER A 797 -33.14 -17.56 36.42
CA SER A 797 -31.95 -17.07 35.73
C SER A 797 -32.17 -17.26 34.24
N ASN A 798 -32.29 -16.17 33.48
CA ASN A 798 -32.13 -16.20 32.04
C ASN A 798 -30.63 -16.14 31.74
N GLY A 799 -30.10 -17.11 31.01
CA GLY A 799 -28.69 -17.12 30.63
C GLY A 799 -28.33 -15.89 29.80
N HIS A 800 -27.30 -15.15 30.23
CA HIS A 800 -26.83 -13.98 29.48
C HIS A 800 -26.07 -14.40 28.22
N LEU A 801 -26.45 -13.79 27.09
CA LEU A 801 -25.61 -13.69 25.91
C LEU A 801 -24.45 -12.71 26.20
N PRO A 802 -23.18 -13.07 25.90
CA PRO A 802 -22.09 -12.11 25.85
C PRO A 802 -22.06 -11.39 24.51
N ASN A 803 -22.73 -10.23 24.48
CA ASN A 803 -22.48 -9.03 23.65
C ASN A 803 -21.68 -9.18 22.34
N THR A 804 -22.36 -9.02 21.20
CA THR A 804 -21.79 -8.35 20.03
C THR A 804 -21.65 -6.84 20.30
N PRO A 805 -20.48 -6.21 20.09
CA PRO A 805 -20.34 -4.76 20.01
C PRO A 805 -20.86 -4.21 18.67
N ILE A 806 -20.99 -2.88 18.61
CA ILE A 806 -21.22 -2.07 17.39
C ILE A 806 -19.86 -1.54 16.92
#